data_AF-A0A7L2P7N3-F1
#
_entry.id   AF-A0A7L2P7N3-F1
#
_cell.length_a   1.000
_cell.length_b   1.000
_cell.length_c   1.000
_cell.angle_alpha   90.00
_cell.angle_beta   90.00
_cell.angle_gamma   90.00
#
_symmetry.space_group_name_H-M   'P 1'
#
loop_
_entity.id
_entity.type
_entity.pdbx_description
1 polymer ?
#
loop_
_entity_poly.entity_id
_entity_poly.type
_entity_poly.pdbx_seq_one_letter_code
_entity_poly.pdbx_strand_id
1 'polypeptide(L)'
;HLCLWQTYIGSILVSVNPYRLYNIYGKEQVQQYEGRALGENPPHLFAIANVAYSKVMDAKHNQCIVISGESGSGKTEATKLILSYLAAVSQKRSTAPQILEATPLLESFGNAKTVRNDNSSRFGKFVEIFLEDGLICGAITSQYLLEKSRVVFQAKTERNYHIFYEMLAGLPSQQRQRYCLQGAETYYYLNQGGNCEIPGKDDAEDFRRLLNTMEVLNFSVDEQNSIFRILSSVLHLGNVYFEKYETDCQEVATVVSATEIRTVAELLQVSPEGLQKAITFKVTETQREKIFTPLTVESAVDARDAIAKTLYSLLFGWLTDRINKLVYPRQEALSIAILDIYGFEDLNFNSFEQLCINYANEYLQFFFNRIVFQEEQEEYIREQIEWKEIPFSDNQPCIDLISQKPYGILRILDDQSCFPQATDHTFLQKCHYHHGTNPLYTKPKMPLPEFTIKHYAGKVTYQVHKFLDKNYDQVRQDVLDLFISSRTKVVANLFFGHAQVMARQRSLIRRSSTRTRRYKAPTVAARFQQSLLELVEKMERCNPFFVRCIKPNNKKEPGLFEADVVRTQLRYSGILETIRIRKEGYPIRIPFLVFIDRYRCLVDMWSNVIPNGANCVEMLRSLCPVNPSMYYVGVTKLFLKEQLYQALESKRARAHHLAALTLQRYARTFFIKRRFRSLRRKIILLQSRARGYLARQRYRRMRHTLIKFRSLVHIYVNRRRYLKVRDQHSKCSIPVLRRQELTRREVVDVTHLEIPAELMGLLEAAAAAREVNAGCVVLVPPPALQPDPQLTLPLDINDYPMAKYVRGHFQEPAFGMLTAPLKAPLTRLDEELCHEALSLFQLILRFMGDPGLGGLQETLFGNYIVQKGLSVPGLRDELLAQAANQVWRNTNVNNEERGWLLLATCLSAFPPSAAFDKYLLKFVSDYAFAGYKPVCQRKLMHAMAHSQLGAAAARTFPPSLLEWTANRQQASMALDLHCFNGDQFSCPIHSWSTGEDLAGDVLKHRGLAEGWRGWTVAMKAGAQWAELAGHDYVLDLVSDLE
;
A
#
# COMPACT_ATOMS: atom_id res chain seq x y z
N HIS A 1 -0.91 0.42 14.01
CA HIS A 1 0.07 1.51 14.15
C HIS A 1 0.39 2.03 12.75
N LEU A 2 -0.02 3.25 12.41
CA LEU A 2 0.27 3.89 11.12
C LEU A 2 1.71 4.42 11.14
N CYS A 3 2.65 3.75 10.48
CA CYS A 3 3.99 4.27 10.25
C CYS A 3 3.92 5.35 9.16
N LEU A 4 3.70 6.61 9.58
CA LEU A 4 3.76 7.78 8.71
C LEU A 4 5.22 8.18 8.50
N TRP A 5 5.77 7.92 7.31
CA TRP A 5 7.14 8.31 6.92
C TRP A 5 7.22 9.72 6.33
N GLN A 6 6.06 10.35 6.11
CA GLN A 6 5.91 11.62 5.43
C GLN A 6 5.08 12.58 6.29
N THR A 7 5.52 13.82 6.38
CA THR A 7 4.92 14.85 7.24
C THR A 7 4.97 16.21 6.55
N TYR A 8 3.88 16.98 6.64
CA TYR A 8 3.86 18.35 6.14
C TYR A 8 4.45 19.34 7.15
N ILE A 9 5.13 20.34 6.60
CA ILE A 9 5.44 21.60 7.26
C ILE A 9 4.86 22.66 6.32
N GLY A 10 3.60 23.03 6.54
CA GLY A 10 2.81 23.86 5.60
C GLY A 10 2.81 23.26 4.18
N SER A 11 3.28 24.01 3.18
CA SER A 11 3.44 23.57 1.78
C SER A 11 4.64 22.63 1.54
N ILE A 12 5.53 22.46 2.51
CA ILE A 12 6.75 21.66 2.41
C ILE A 12 6.47 20.23 2.87
N LEU A 13 6.97 19.23 2.13
CA LEU A 13 6.89 17.83 2.52
C LEU A 13 8.23 17.36 3.08
N VAL A 14 8.23 16.79 4.28
CA VAL A 14 9.37 16.07 4.84
C VAL A 14 9.16 14.57 4.63
N SER A 15 10.11 13.91 3.98
CA SER A 15 10.08 12.47 3.69
C SER A 15 11.26 11.77 4.34
N VAL A 16 11.01 10.87 5.28
CA VAL A 16 12.05 10.07 5.94
C VAL A 16 12.24 8.77 5.17
N ASN A 17 13.48 8.44 4.79
CA ASN A 17 13.77 7.22 4.04
C ASN A 17 13.43 5.97 4.88
N PRO A 18 12.51 5.10 4.45
CA PRO A 18 12.14 3.91 5.20
C PRO A 18 13.17 2.76 5.15
N TYR A 19 14.12 2.78 4.20
CA TYR A 19 14.99 1.64 3.86
C TYR A 19 14.27 0.32 3.53
N ARG A 20 12.94 0.38 3.32
CA ARG A 20 12.08 -0.74 2.94
C ARG A 20 11.00 -0.25 1.99
N LEU A 21 10.72 -1.05 0.97
CA LEU A 21 9.60 -0.81 0.06
C LEU A 21 8.27 -1.10 0.79
N TYR A 22 7.44 -0.07 0.91
CA TYR A 22 6.07 -0.17 1.41
C TYR A 22 5.10 -0.05 0.23
N ASN A 23 3.96 -0.75 0.29
CA ASN A 23 2.93 -0.70 -0.74
C ASN A 23 2.07 0.57 -0.68
N ILE A 24 2.71 1.73 -0.51
CA ILE A 24 2.07 3.06 -0.41
C ILE A 24 2.15 3.85 -1.72
N TYR A 25 2.80 3.29 -2.74
CA TYR A 25 3.02 3.92 -4.05
C TYR A 25 2.30 3.17 -5.20
N GLY A 26 1.27 2.40 -4.86
CA GLY A 26 0.46 1.64 -5.82
C GLY A 26 -0.52 2.51 -6.61
N LYS A 27 -1.20 1.89 -7.60
CA LYS A 27 -2.22 2.56 -8.42
C LYS A 27 -3.42 3.05 -7.61
N GLU A 28 -3.78 2.35 -6.54
CA GLU A 28 -4.84 2.76 -5.60
C GLU A 28 -4.55 4.14 -4.99
N GLN A 29 -3.29 4.39 -4.61
CA GLN A 29 -2.87 5.66 -4.05
C GLN A 29 -2.83 6.75 -5.11
N VAL A 30 -2.48 6.43 -6.36
CA VAL A 30 -2.62 7.41 -7.45
C VAL A 30 -4.07 7.91 -7.54
N GLN A 31 -5.05 7.00 -7.55
CA GLN A 31 -6.48 7.35 -7.58
C GLN A 31 -6.96 8.07 -6.31
N GLN A 32 -6.40 7.73 -5.15
CA GLN A 32 -6.74 8.39 -3.88
C GLN A 32 -6.35 9.86 -3.88
N TYR A 33 -5.20 10.21 -4.46
CA TYR A 33 -4.64 11.56 -4.45
C TYR A 33 -5.02 12.39 -5.69
N GLU A 34 -5.46 11.76 -6.77
CA GLU A 34 -5.90 12.44 -8.01
C GLU A 34 -7.07 13.40 -7.74
N GLY A 35 -6.91 14.66 -8.14
CA GLY A 35 -7.98 15.68 -8.04
C GLY A 35 -8.32 16.14 -6.62
N ARG A 36 -7.56 15.73 -5.60
CA ARG A 36 -7.77 16.14 -4.19
C ARG A 36 -6.89 17.32 -3.79
N ALA A 37 -7.42 18.18 -2.91
CA ALA A 37 -6.68 19.34 -2.41
C ALA A 37 -5.62 18.94 -1.35
N LEU A 38 -4.58 19.77 -1.20
CA LEU A 38 -3.53 19.55 -0.20
C LEU A 38 -4.12 19.56 1.22
N GLY A 39 -3.93 18.48 1.97
CA GLY A 39 -4.39 18.35 3.36
C GLY A 39 -5.73 17.62 3.55
N GLU A 40 -6.46 17.30 2.48
CA GLU A 40 -7.62 16.40 2.55
C GLU A 40 -7.20 14.96 2.86
N ASN A 41 -6.12 14.53 2.19
CA ASN A 41 -5.48 13.23 2.40
C ASN A 41 -4.24 13.34 3.31
N PRO A 42 -3.81 12.21 3.92
CA PRO A 42 -2.57 12.15 4.69
C PRO A 42 -1.35 12.65 3.89
N PRO A 43 -0.29 13.13 4.56
CA PRO A 43 0.89 13.62 3.87
C PRO A 43 1.52 12.60 2.93
N HIS A 44 1.66 12.96 1.66
CA HIS A 44 2.22 12.07 0.65
C HIS A 44 2.93 12.78 -0.50
N LEU A 45 3.92 12.14 -1.13
CA LEU A 45 4.61 12.67 -2.32
C LEU A 45 3.63 12.94 -3.48
N PHE A 46 2.66 12.06 -3.68
CA PHE A 46 1.63 12.21 -4.72
C PHE A 46 0.74 13.42 -4.49
N ALA A 47 0.57 13.88 -3.25
CA ALA A 47 -0.18 15.10 -2.99
C ALA A 47 0.55 16.34 -3.53
N ILE A 48 1.88 16.41 -3.37
CA ILE A 48 2.68 17.51 -3.94
C ILE A 48 2.67 17.45 -5.47
N ALA A 49 2.80 16.25 -6.05
CA ALA A 49 2.73 16.06 -7.49
C ALA A 49 1.34 16.44 -8.05
N ASN A 50 0.25 16.07 -7.37
CA ASN A 50 -1.12 16.44 -7.74
C ASN A 50 -1.32 17.95 -7.70
N VAL A 51 -0.87 18.62 -6.64
CA VAL A 51 -1.02 20.07 -6.50
C VAL A 51 -0.22 20.81 -7.58
N ALA A 52 1.00 20.37 -7.89
CA ALA A 52 1.76 20.91 -9.01
C ALA A 52 1.01 20.71 -10.33
N TYR A 53 0.49 19.51 -10.58
CA TYR A 53 -0.30 19.21 -11.78
C TYR A 53 -1.57 20.06 -11.89
N SER A 54 -2.37 20.15 -10.84
CA SER A 54 -3.58 20.99 -10.79
C SER A 54 -3.26 22.47 -11.00
N LYS A 55 -2.17 22.99 -10.42
CA LYS A 55 -1.76 24.40 -10.65
C LYS A 55 -1.37 24.67 -12.11
N VAL A 56 -0.75 23.73 -12.81
CA VAL A 56 -0.50 23.88 -14.25
C VAL A 56 -1.82 24.00 -15.01
N MET A 57 -2.80 23.15 -14.69
CA MET A 57 -4.10 23.10 -15.35
C MET A 57 -4.95 24.34 -15.06
N ASP A 58 -5.03 24.76 -13.80
CA ASP A 58 -5.93 25.83 -13.34
C ASP A 58 -5.31 27.22 -13.54
N ALA A 59 -4.04 27.39 -13.13
CA ALA A 59 -3.38 28.69 -13.09
C ALA A 59 -2.51 28.98 -14.33
N LYS A 60 -2.36 28.02 -15.25
CA LYS A 60 -1.55 28.12 -16.47
C LYS A 60 -0.14 28.66 -16.23
N HIS A 61 0.49 28.21 -15.15
CA HIS A 61 1.82 28.67 -14.72
C HIS A 61 2.79 27.49 -14.59
N ASN A 62 4.07 27.70 -14.92
CA ASN A 62 5.10 26.66 -14.79
C ASN A 62 5.36 26.33 -13.33
N GLN A 63 5.59 25.05 -13.04
CA GLN A 63 5.80 24.57 -11.67
C GLN A 63 7.19 23.95 -11.54
N CYS A 64 7.76 24.00 -10.35
CA CYS A 64 9.04 23.36 -10.05
C CYS A 64 8.93 22.57 -8.75
N ILE A 65 9.39 21.33 -8.71
CA ILE A 65 9.46 20.51 -7.50
C ILE A 65 10.95 20.32 -7.15
N VAL A 66 11.37 20.93 -6.05
CA VAL A 66 12.75 20.93 -5.57
C VAL A 66 12.89 19.86 -4.50
N ILE A 67 13.65 18.81 -4.81
CA ILE A 67 13.91 17.70 -3.91
C ILE A 67 15.33 17.84 -3.36
N SER A 68 15.45 17.92 -2.04
CA SER A 68 16.75 18.16 -1.38
C SER A 68 16.91 17.30 -0.14
N GLY A 69 18.16 17.09 0.27
CA GLY A 69 18.51 16.22 1.39
C GLY A 69 19.89 15.60 1.22
N GLU A 70 20.43 15.00 2.28
CA GLU A 70 21.75 14.36 2.25
C GLU A 70 21.84 13.22 1.22
N SER A 71 23.05 12.82 0.82
CA SER A 71 23.23 11.60 0.03
C SER A 71 22.64 10.37 0.75
N GLY A 72 21.86 9.57 0.03
CA GLY A 72 21.15 8.40 0.58
C GLY A 72 19.83 8.70 1.30
N SER A 73 19.33 9.95 1.29
CA SER A 73 18.04 10.30 1.89
C SER A 73 16.80 9.93 1.07
N GLY A 74 16.98 9.42 -0.15
CA GLY A 74 15.88 8.98 -1.04
C GLY A 74 15.40 10.01 -2.06
N LYS A 75 16.20 11.03 -2.38
CA LYS A 75 15.85 12.06 -3.38
C LYS A 75 15.50 11.48 -4.76
N THR A 76 16.37 10.63 -5.29
CA THR A 76 16.20 10.02 -6.61
C THR A 76 14.98 9.09 -6.66
N GLU A 77 14.69 8.37 -5.58
CA GLU A 77 13.46 7.58 -5.46
C GLU A 77 12.22 8.46 -5.40
N ALA A 78 12.26 9.60 -4.68
CA ALA A 78 11.17 10.57 -4.70
C ALA A 78 10.94 11.15 -6.12
N THR A 79 12.01 11.44 -6.86
CA THR A 79 11.93 11.87 -8.27
C THR A 79 11.24 10.81 -9.13
N LYS A 80 11.64 9.53 -9.03
CA LYS A 80 11.01 8.42 -9.75
C LYS A 80 9.53 8.32 -9.45
N LEU A 81 9.15 8.37 -8.17
CA LEU A 81 7.77 8.27 -7.74
C LEU A 81 6.90 9.42 -8.25
N ILE A 82 7.43 10.65 -8.25
CA ILE A 82 6.72 11.81 -8.81
C ILE A 82 6.55 11.67 -10.32
N LEU A 83 7.60 11.25 -11.04
CA LEU A 83 7.52 10.98 -12.48
C LEU A 83 6.50 9.88 -12.80
N SER A 84 6.50 8.79 -12.02
CA SER A 84 5.55 7.68 -12.17
C SER A 84 4.11 8.13 -11.91
N TYR A 85 3.89 9.00 -10.93
CA TYR A 85 2.57 9.58 -10.67
C TYR A 85 2.09 10.43 -11.85
N LEU A 86 2.92 11.36 -12.34
CA LEU A 86 2.56 12.21 -13.49
C LEU A 86 2.29 11.39 -14.75
N ALA A 87 3.09 10.34 -14.99
CA ALA A 87 2.86 9.41 -16.10
C ALA A 87 1.54 8.62 -15.94
N ALA A 88 1.20 8.21 -14.70
CA ALA A 88 -0.02 7.46 -14.43
C ALA A 88 -1.30 8.31 -14.62
N VAL A 89 -1.26 9.58 -14.23
CA VAL A 89 -2.39 10.52 -14.42
C VAL A 89 -2.60 10.84 -15.92
N SER A 90 -1.53 10.80 -16.73
CA SER A 90 -1.54 11.20 -18.14
C SER A 90 -1.92 10.09 -19.15
N GLN A 91 -2.45 8.94 -18.69
CA GLN A 91 -2.53 7.67 -19.44
C GLN A 91 -3.32 7.64 -20.77
N LYS A 92 -3.93 8.73 -21.25
CA LYS A 92 -4.79 8.67 -22.45
C LYS A 92 -4.04 8.75 -23.78
N ARG A 93 -2.83 9.32 -23.85
CA ARG A 93 -1.88 9.27 -24.99
C ARG A 93 -0.54 9.83 -24.49
N SER A 94 0.59 9.11 -24.50
CA SER A 94 1.91 9.80 -24.53
C SER A 94 3.13 8.88 -24.56
N THR A 95 4.24 9.50 -24.97
CA THR A 95 5.66 9.17 -24.78
C THR A 95 6.12 9.10 -23.32
N ALA A 96 5.22 9.20 -22.32
CA ALA A 96 5.53 9.06 -20.89
C ALA A 96 6.34 7.82 -20.48
N PRO A 97 6.13 6.61 -21.04
CA PRO A 97 6.97 5.47 -20.69
C PRO A 97 8.44 5.71 -21.08
N GLN A 98 8.73 6.37 -22.20
CA GLN A 98 10.11 6.60 -22.66
C GLN A 98 10.93 7.48 -21.68
N ILE A 99 10.27 8.39 -20.94
CA ILE A 99 10.93 9.23 -19.92
C ILE A 99 11.33 8.41 -18.70
N LEU A 100 10.41 7.55 -18.22
CA LEU A 100 10.67 6.66 -17.09
C LEU A 100 11.76 5.64 -17.46
N GLU A 101 11.66 5.06 -18.65
CA GLU A 101 12.61 4.09 -19.19
C GLU A 101 14.00 4.68 -19.43
N ALA A 102 14.16 6.00 -19.57
CA ALA A 102 15.49 6.63 -19.70
C ALA A 102 16.25 6.76 -18.36
N THR A 103 15.59 6.51 -17.22
CA THR A 103 16.22 6.68 -15.89
C THR A 103 17.32 5.66 -15.60
N PRO A 104 17.15 4.34 -15.83
CA PRO A 104 18.23 3.37 -15.66
C PRO A 104 19.50 3.71 -16.42
N LEU A 105 19.38 4.21 -17.66
CA LEU A 105 20.52 4.63 -18.47
C LEU A 105 21.31 5.77 -17.81
N LEU A 106 20.62 6.78 -17.27
CA LEU A 106 21.28 7.88 -16.59
C LEU A 106 21.89 7.46 -15.24
N GLU A 107 21.30 6.48 -14.55
CA GLU A 107 21.86 5.93 -13.31
C GLU A 107 23.12 5.13 -13.56
N SER A 108 23.16 4.25 -14.56
CA SER A 108 24.37 3.48 -14.90
C SER A 108 25.57 4.39 -15.19
N PHE A 109 25.37 5.46 -15.97
CA PHE A 109 26.45 6.38 -16.37
C PHE A 109 26.69 7.55 -15.39
N GLY A 110 25.77 7.82 -14.48
CA GLY A 110 25.80 9.01 -13.64
C GLY A 110 25.85 8.74 -12.14
N ASN A 111 25.62 7.50 -11.72
CA ASN A 111 25.64 7.11 -10.32
C ASN A 111 26.84 6.22 -9.99
N ALA A 112 27.27 6.29 -8.74
CA ALA A 112 28.36 5.50 -8.21
C ALA A 112 28.14 5.17 -6.73
N LYS A 113 28.85 4.15 -6.24
CA LYS A 113 28.89 3.83 -4.80
C LYS A 113 29.84 4.75 -4.07
N THR A 114 29.33 5.39 -3.02
CA THR A 114 30.09 6.17 -2.04
C THR A 114 30.00 5.50 -0.66
N VAL A 115 30.73 6.02 0.31
CA VAL A 115 30.67 5.54 1.71
C VAL A 115 29.24 5.60 2.27
N ARG A 116 28.43 6.60 1.86
CA ARG A 116 27.10 6.87 2.44
C ARG A 116 25.95 6.22 1.69
N ASN A 117 26.11 5.93 0.39
CA ASN A 117 25.05 5.44 -0.48
C ASN A 117 25.64 4.55 -1.60
N ASP A 118 25.02 3.40 -1.85
CA ASP A 118 25.49 2.45 -2.86
C ASP A 118 25.13 2.85 -4.29
N ASN A 119 24.06 3.65 -4.47
CA ASN A 119 23.62 4.22 -5.75
C ASN A 119 23.51 5.75 -5.62
N SER A 120 24.65 6.42 -5.41
CA SER A 120 24.69 7.88 -5.25
C SER A 120 24.74 8.57 -6.61
N SER A 121 23.77 9.42 -6.89
CA SER A 121 23.83 10.35 -8.02
C SER A 121 25.07 11.23 -7.88
N ARG A 122 26.00 11.12 -8.85
CA ARG A 122 27.18 11.99 -9.04
C ARG A 122 26.95 12.97 -10.22
N PHE A 123 25.65 13.13 -10.49
CA PHE A 123 24.86 14.07 -11.28
C PHE A 123 23.88 15.06 -10.61
N GLY A 124 23.78 16.33 -11.02
CA GLY A 124 22.56 17.12 -10.81
C GLY A 124 21.60 16.90 -11.97
N LYS A 125 20.36 16.45 -11.69
CA LYS A 125 19.34 16.17 -12.72
C LYS A 125 18.20 17.17 -12.60
N PHE A 126 17.91 17.89 -13.68
CA PHE A 126 16.74 18.75 -13.80
C PHE A 126 15.86 18.23 -14.93
N VAL A 127 14.71 17.67 -14.58
CA VAL A 127 13.77 17.07 -15.54
C VAL A 127 12.59 18.00 -15.72
N GLU A 128 12.44 18.58 -16.90
CA GLU A 128 11.29 19.40 -17.28
C GLU A 128 10.31 18.54 -18.07
N ILE A 129 9.10 18.35 -17.56
CA ILE A 129 8.01 17.63 -18.25
C ILE A 129 7.03 18.64 -18.81
N PHE A 130 6.77 18.58 -20.10
CA PHE A 130 5.86 19.48 -20.80
C PHE A 130 4.46 18.86 -20.88
N LEU A 131 3.45 19.66 -20.54
CA LEU A 131 2.05 19.29 -20.46
C LEU A 131 1.21 20.17 -21.39
N GLU A 132 0.46 19.53 -22.27
CA GLU A 132 -0.51 20.16 -23.18
C GLU A 132 -1.90 19.58 -22.88
N ASP A 133 -2.85 20.42 -22.45
CA ASP A 133 -4.19 20.01 -22.02
C ASP A 133 -4.22 18.84 -21.00
N GLY A 134 -3.21 18.79 -20.12
CA GLY A 134 -3.05 17.73 -19.11
C GLY A 134 -2.36 16.46 -19.60
N LEU A 135 -1.96 16.41 -20.87
CA LEU A 135 -1.24 15.29 -21.45
C LEU A 135 0.26 15.59 -21.57
N ILE A 136 1.11 14.62 -21.25
CA ILE A 136 2.56 14.75 -21.41
C ILE A 136 2.89 14.78 -22.91
N CYS A 137 3.33 15.93 -23.41
CA CYS A 137 3.71 16.11 -24.81
C CYS A 137 5.22 15.92 -25.05
N GLY A 138 6.05 16.08 -24.01
CA GLY A 138 7.48 15.87 -24.09
C GLY A 138 8.20 16.08 -22.76
N ALA A 139 9.52 15.88 -22.75
CA ALA A 139 10.38 16.21 -21.61
C ALA A 139 11.80 16.56 -22.03
N ILE A 140 12.49 17.30 -21.17
CA ILE A 140 13.90 17.66 -21.29
C ILE A 140 14.60 17.31 -19.99
N THR A 141 15.70 16.56 -20.07
CA THR A 141 16.61 16.34 -18.94
C THR A 141 17.86 17.17 -19.13
N SER A 142 18.06 18.15 -18.25
CA SER A 142 19.28 18.94 -18.15
C SER A 142 20.19 18.36 -17.07
N GLN A 143 21.46 18.19 -17.40
CA GLN A 143 22.49 17.74 -16.46
C GLN A 143 23.29 18.92 -15.92
N TYR A 144 23.62 18.86 -14.63
CA TYR A 144 24.45 19.84 -13.95
C TYR A 144 25.56 19.12 -13.18
N LEU A 145 26.78 19.66 -13.21
CA LEU A 145 27.87 19.28 -12.29
C LEU A 145 28.26 17.78 -12.28
N LEU A 146 28.46 17.13 -13.43
CA LEU A 146 29.02 15.76 -13.42
C LEU A 146 30.37 15.71 -12.69
N GLU A 147 30.53 14.83 -11.70
CA GLU A 147 31.78 14.64 -10.95
C GLU A 147 32.84 13.92 -11.82
N LYS A 148 33.49 14.67 -12.70
CA LYS A 148 34.46 14.10 -13.67
C LYS A 148 35.66 13.45 -12.98
N SER A 149 36.11 13.96 -11.84
CA SER A 149 37.28 13.43 -11.13
C SER A 149 37.11 11.97 -10.70
N ARG A 150 35.86 11.52 -10.49
CA ARG A 150 35.55 10.12 -10.15
C ARG A 150 35.98 9.12 -11.22
N VAL A 151 36.04 9.54 -12.49
CA VAL A 151 36.47 8.68 -13.60
C VAL A 151 37.89 8.17 -13.38
N VAL A 152 38.76 9.02 -12.82
CA VAL A 152 40.20 8.74 -12.70
C VAL A 152 40.65 8.45 -11.27
N PHE A 153 39.86 8.86 -10.27
CA PHE A 153 40.17 8.70 -8.86
C PHE A 153 38.96 8.25 -8.05
N GLN A 154 39.16 7.30 -7.13
CA GLN A 154 38.15 6.88 -6.15
C GLN A 154 38.75 6.82 -4.75
N ALA A 155 38.01 7.30 -3.76
CA ALA A 155 38.40 7.15 -2.37
C ALA A 155 38.25 5.70 -1.90
N LYS A 156 38.93 5.35 -0.80
CA LYS A 156 38.86 4.01 -0.19
C LYS A 156 37.39 3.64 0.06
N THR A 157 37.00 2.42 -0.31
CA THR A 157 35.64 1.84 -0.25
C THR A 157 34.59 2.42 -1.22
N GLU A 158 34.96 3.38 -2.07
CA GLU A 158 34.10 3.89 -3.14
C GLU A 158 34.32 3.15 -4.47
N ARG A 159 33.35 3.27 -5.39
CA ARG A 159 33.47 2.79 -6.78
C ARG A 159 33.52 3.94 -7.77
N ASN A 160 33.96 3.61 -8.98
CA ASN A 160 33.72 4.42 -10.17
C ASN A 160 32.23 4.31 -10.58
N TYR A 161 31.84 4.95 -11.69
CA TYR A 161 30.47 4.88 -12.23
C TYR A 161 30.03 3.43 -12.51
N HIS A 162 28.76 3.13 -12.26
CA HIS A 162 28.25 1.75 -12.30
C HIS A 162 28.44 1.06 -13.65
N ILE A 163 28.32 1.82 -14.75
CA ILE A 163 28.47 1.31 -16.12
C ILE A 163 29.76 0.52 -16.34
N PHE A 164 30.88 0.89 -15.70
CA PHE A 164 32.13 0.15 -15.86
C PHE A 164 32.04 -1.26 -15.30
N TYR A 165 31.45 -1.41 -14.11
CA TYR A 165 31.30 -2.71 -13.46
C TYR A 165 30.19 -3.55 -14.12
N GLU A 166 29.08 -2.92 -14.48
CA GLU A 166 27.96 -3.53 -15.21
C GLU A 166 28.42 -4.08 -16.57
N MET A 167 29.20 -3.31 -17.33
CA MET A 167 29.77 -3.74 -18.61
C MET A 167 30.73 -4.93 -18.45
N LEU A 168 31.61 -4.91 -17.44
CA LEU A 168 32.56 -6.00 -17.20
C LEU A 168 31.88 -7.30 -16.75
N ALA A 169 30.81 -7.19 -15.94
CA ALA A 169 30.06 -8.34 -15.46
C ALA A 169 29.12 -8.91 -16.53
N GLY A 170 28.40 -8.03 -17.26
CA GLY A 170 27.30 -8.41 -18.15
C GLY A 170 27.68 -8.74 -19.59
N LEU A 171 28.84 -8.30 -20.10
CA LEU A 171 29.24 -8.59 -21.49
C LEU A 171 29.60 -10.08 -21.70
N PRO A 172 29.12 -10.71 -22.79
CA PRO A 172 29.52 -12.06 -23.18
C PRO A 172 31.03 -12.17 -23.44
N SER A 173 31.61 -13.34 -23.20
CA SER A 173 33.06 -13.60 -23.35
C SER A 173 33.61 -13.21 -24.73
N GLN A 174 32.86 -13.48 -25.81
CA GLN A 174 33.25 -13.12 -27.18
C GLN A 174 33.34 -11.60 -27.38
N GLN A 175 32.37 -10.84 -26.85
CA GLN A 175 32.38 -9.37 -26.95
C GLN A 175 33.44 -8.77 -26.02
N ARG A 176 33.65 -9.36 -24.84
CA ARG A 176 34.70 -8.95 -23.91
C ARG A 176 36.08 -9.01 -24.55
N GLN A 177 36.38 -10.10 -25.27
CA GLN A 177 37.61 -10.22 -26.06
C GLN A 177 37.70 -9.15 -27.16
N ARG A 178 36.60 -8.87 -27.87
CA ARG A 178 36.55 -7.85 -28.93
C ARG A 178 36.88 -6.44 -28.42
N TYR A 179 36.54 -6.13 -27.18
CA TYR A 179 36.86 -4.84 -26.54
C TYR A 179 38.11 -4.88 -25.66
N CYS A 180 38.89 -5.98 -25.72
CA CYS A 180 40.10 -6.18 -24.92
C CYS A 180 39.89 -6.11 -23.39
N LEU A 181 38.67 -6.39 -22.93
CA LEU A 181 38.28 -6.20 -21.53
C LEU A 181 38.77 -7.35 -20.61
N GLN A 182 39.25 -6.99 -19.42
CA GLN A 182 39.70 -7.89 -18.36
C GLN A 182 38.83 -7.76 -17.09
N GLY A 183 39.24 -8.34 -15.96
CA GLY A 183 38.56 -8.18 -14.67
C GLY A 183 38.59 -6.74 -14.15
N ALA A 184 37.74 -6.37 -13.20
CA ALA A 184 37.70 -5.00 -12.68
C ALA A 184 38.99 -4.63 -11.92
N GLU A 185 39.58 -5.61 -11.25
CA GLU A 185 40.80 -5.52 -10.46
C GLU A 185 42.06 -5.15 -11.28
N THR A 186 42.06 -5.42 -12.59
CA THR A 186 43.21 -5.16 -13.47
C THR A 186 43.30 -3.71 -13.93
N TYR A 187 42.23 -2.93 -13.77
CA TYR A 187 42.18 -1.54 -14.25
C TYR A 187 42.46 -0.55 -13.12
N TYR A 188 43.47 0.31 -13.34
CA TYR A 188 43.87 1.35 -12.40
C TYR A 188 42.70 2.28 -12.02
N TYR A 189 41.80 2.59 -12.96
CA TYR A 189 40.64 3.44 -12.67
C TYR A 189 39.49 2.74 -11.92
N LEU A 190 39.60 1.44 -11.61
CA LEU A 190 38.56 0.69 -10.89
C LEU A 190 39.06 0.09 -9.58
N ASN A 191 40.37 -0.15 -9.44
CA ASN A 191 40.94 -0.86 -8.29
C ASN A 191 41.38 0.05 -7.12
N GLN A 192 41.44 1.38 -7.30
CA GLN A 192 41.86 2.33 -6.26
C GLN A 192 40.98 2.30 -5.01
N GLY A 193 39.67 2.09 -5.17
CA GLY A 193 38.72 2.02 -4.06
C GLY A 193 38.83 0.75 -3.21
N GLY A 194 39.53 -0.28 -3.72
CA GLY A 194 39.74 -1.56 -3.04
C GLY A 194 38.52 -2.47 -2.93
N ASN A 195 37.33 -2.05 -3.40
CA ASN A 195 36.12 -2.86 -3.40
C ASN A 195 35.37 -2.75 -4.74
N CYS A 196 35.41 -3.82 -5.55
CA CYS A 196 34.78 -3.84 -6.87
C CYS A 196 33.30 -4.26 -6.82
N GLU A 197 32.84 -4.86 -5.72
CA GLU A 197 31.50 -5.44 -5.59
C GLU A 197 30.60 -4.65 -4.61
N ILE A 198 29.28 -4.79 -4.78
CA ILE A 198 28.28 -4.25 -3.86
C ILE A 198 27.46 -5.41 -3.30
N PRO A 199 27.39 -5.60 -1.97
CA PRO A 199 26.57 -6.65 -1.37
C PRO A 199 25.09 -6.48 -1.77
N GLY A 200 24.48 -7.52 -2.34
CA GLY A 200 23.06 -7.52 -2.71
C GLY A 200 22.71 -6.84 -4.03
N LYS A 201 23.70 -6.36 -4.82
CA LYS A 201 23.49 -5.87 -6.19
C LYS A 201 24.10 -6.85 -7.19
N ASP A 202 23.33 -7.23 -8.21
CA ASP A 202 23.84 -7.99 -9.35
C ASP A 202 24.11 -7.04 -10.53
N ASP A 203 25.37 -6.64 -10.71
CA ASP A 203 25.78 -5.75 -11.80
C ASP A 203 25.54 -6.39 -13.19
N ALA A 204 25.47 -7.73 -13.32
CA ALA A 204 25.14 -8.39 -14.60
C ALA A 204 23.64 -8.29 -14.93
N GLU A 205 22.77 -8.34 -13.92
CA GLU A 205 21.33 -8.10 -14.11
C GLU A 205 21.06 -6.65 -14.49
N ASP A 206 21.71 -5.70 -13.82
CA ASP A 206 21.55 -4.28 -14.14
C ASP A 206 22.09 -3.92 -15.52
N PHE A 207 23.16 -4.58 -16.00
CA PHE A 207 23.60 -4.46 -17.38
C PHE A 207 22.54 -4.95 -18.39
N ARG A 208 21.84 -6.04 -18.07
CA ARG A 208 20.74 -6.53 -18.92
C ARG A 208 19.58 -5.53 -18.97
N ARG A 209 19.24 -4.91 -17.83
CA ARG A 209 18.24 -3.83 -17.78
C ARG A 209 18.68 -2.62 -18.61
N LEU A 210 19.95 -2.25 -18.53
CA LEU A 210 20.54 -1.19 -19.34
C LEU A 210 20.42 -1.47 -20.85
N LEU A 211 20.71 -2.70 -21.30
CA LEU A 211 20.56 -3.09 -22.70
C LEU A 211 19.09 -2.99 -23.15
N ASN A 212 18.16 -3.50 -22.34
CA ASN A 212 16.72 -3.37 -22.62
C ASN A 212 16.31 -1.88 -22.74
N THR A 213 16.82 -1.02 -21.86
CA THR A 213 16.60 0.43 -21.94
C THR A 213 17.16 1.03 -23.23
N MET A 214 18.38 0.65 -23.63
CA MET A 214 18.99 1.12 -24.88
C MET A 214 18.18 0.68 -26.11
N GLU A 215 17.61 -0.53 -26.10
CA GLU A 215 16.71 -1.01 -27.14
C GLU A 215 15.41 -0.20 -27.21
N VAL A 216 14.77 0.07 -26.06
CA VAL A 216 13.54 0.89 -25.98
C VAL A 216 13.78 2.33 -26.46
N LEU A 217 14.95 2.88 -26.20
CA LEU A 217 15.36 4.21 -26.65
C LEU A 217 15.89 4.23 -28.11
N ASN A 218 15.77 3.12 -28.84
CA ASN A 218 16.19 2.99 -30.24
C ASN A 218 17.68 3.28 -30.48
N PHE A 219 18.57 2.85 -29.58
CA PHE A 219 20.01 2.87 -29.85
C PHE A 219 20.36 1.79 -30.87
N SER A 220 21.02 2.18 -31.95
CA SER A 220 21.54 1.23 -32.94
C SER A 220 22.67 0.39 -32.35
N VAL A 221 22.85 -0.81 -32.87
CA VAL A 221 23.95 -1.72 -32.46
C VAL A 221 25.32 -1.05 -32.68
N ASP A 222 25.47 -0.22 -33.71
CA ASP A 222 26.71 0.54 -33.98
C ASP A 222 26.96 1.65 -32.95
N GLU A 223 25.91 2.32 -32.48
CA GLU A 223 26.00 3.29 -31.38
C GLU A 223 26.38 2.57 -30.08
N GLN A 224 25.73 1.46 -29.73
CA GLN A 224 26.07 0.65 -28.56
C GLN A 224 27.53 0.18 -28.59
N ASN A 225 27.98 -0.34 -29.74
CA ASN A 225 29.37 -0.72 -29.97
C ASN A 225 30.33 0.45 -29.75
N SER A 226 29.96 1.66 -30.18
CA SER A 226 30.78 2.87 -30.02
C SER A 226 30.87 3.29 -28.56
N ILE A 227 29.76 3.21 -27.81
CA ILE A 227 29.73 3.48 -26.36
C ILE A 227 30.68 2.54 -25.62
N PHE A 228 30.58 1.23 -25.86
CA PHE A 228 31.44 0.23 -25.19
C PHE A 228 32.91 0.37 -25.57
N ARG A 229 33.23 0.75 -26.82
CA ARG A 229 34.60 1.08 -27.23
C ARG A 229 35.17 2.28 -26.48
N ILE A 230 34.38 3.35 -26.32
CA ILE A 230 34.81 4.53 -25.57
C ILE A 230 35.05 4.16 -24.10
N LEU A 231 34.14 3.43 -23.46
CA LEU A 231 34.30 2.99 -22.07
C LEU A 231 35.52 2.09 -21.88
N SER A 232 35.71 1.10 -22.76
CA SER A 232 36.91 0.26 -22.75
C SER A 232 38.19 1.08 -22.92
N SER A 233 38.19 2.04 -23.86
CA SER A 233 39.34 2.92 -24.09
C SER A 233 39.70 3.76 -22.86
N VAL A 234 38.71 4.21 -22.08
CA VAL A 234 38.93 4.95 -20.83
C VAL A 234 39.61 4.04 -19.80
N LEU A 235 39.20 2.78 -19.68
CA LEU A 235 39.79 1.82 -18.75
C LEU A 235 41.25 1.49 -19.12
N HIS A 236 41.54 1.20 -20.39
CA HIS A 236 42.91 0.94 -20.86
C HIS A 236 43.80 2.16 -20.76
N LEU A 237 43.26 3.37 -20.98
CA LEU A 237 44.02 4.60 -20.83
C LEU A 237 44.56 4.76 -19.41
N GLY A 238 43.81 4.33 -18.38
CA GLY A 238 44.27 4.36 -16.99
C GLY A 238 45.44 3.44 -16.68
N ASN A 239 45.63 2.38 -17.47
CA ASN A 239 46.74 1.43 -17.33
C ASN A 239 48.02 1.88 -18.05
N VAL A 240 48.01 3.06 -18.69
CA VAL A 240 49.23 3.65 -19.25
C VAL A 240 50.11 4.17 -18.11
N TYR A 241 51.27 3.55 -17.93
CA TYR A 241 52.29 3.93 -16.96
C TYR A 241 53.43 4.72 -17.61
N PHE A 242 53.92 5.71 -16.88
CA PHE A 242 55.04 6.56 -17.28
C PHE A 242 56.25 6.33 -16.38
N GLU A 243 57.43 6.31 -16.98
CA GLU A 243 58.71 6.23 -16.28
C GLU A 243 59.47 7.55 -16.46
N LYS A 244 60.23 7.91 -15.41
CA LYS A 244 61.09 9.10 -15.41
C LYS A 244 62.36 8.78 -16.19
N TYR A 245 62.58 9.53 -17.27
CA TYR A 245 63.83 9.50 -18.03
C TYR A 245 64.48 10.89 -17.97
N GLU A 246 65.67 10.99 -17.38
CA GLU A 246 66.42 12.24 -17.32
C GLU A 246 67.22 12.45 -18.60
N THR A 247 67.06 13.61 -19.24
CA THR A 247 67.88 14.02 -20.38
C THR A 247 68.32 15.48 -20.16
N ASP A 248 69.64 15.74 -20.17
CA ASP A 248 70.30 17.06 -20.12
C ASP A 248 69.51 18.18 -19.39
N CYS A 249 69.28 17.97 -18.09
CA CYS A 249 68.65 18.91 -17.13
C CYS A 249 67.10 19.00 -17.12
N GLN A 250 66.35 18.12 -17.80
CA GLN A 250 64.87 18.05 -17.70
C GLN A 250 64.35 16.63 -17.46
N GLU A 251 63.38 16.47 -16.55
CA GLU A 251 62.64 15.23 -16.37
C GLU A 251 61.66 15.03 -17.54
N VAL A 252 61.83 13.95 -18.30
CA VAL A 252 60.96 13.60 -19.44
C VAL A 252 60.15 12.34 -19.12
N ALA A 253 58.86 12.38 -19.39
CA ALA A 253 57.97 11.22 -19.29
C ALA A 253 58.10 10.31 -20.52
N THR A 254 58.44 9.04 -20.28
CA THR A 254 58.41 8.00 -21.31
C THR A 254 57.38 6.93 -20.96
N VAL A 255 56.76 6.30 -21.95
CA VAL A 255 55.72 5.29 -21.71
C VAL A 255 56.37 3.92 -21.54
N VAL A 256 56.05 3.22 -20.44
CA VAL A 256 56.63 1.90 -20.11
C VAL A 256 56.15 0.81 -21.06
N SER A 257 54.85 0.74 -21.31
CA SER A 257 54.26 -0.24 -22.23
C SER A 257 53.47 0.44 -23.34
N ALA A 258 53.93 0.24 -24.58
CA ALA A 258 53.20 0.69 -25.77
C ALA A 258 51.97 -0.17 -26.08
N THR A 259 51.76 -1.31 -25.40
CA THR A 259 50.61 -2.20 -25.66
C THR A 259 49.29 -1.50 -25.39
N GLU A 260 49.16 -0.88 -24.22
CA GLU A 260 47.93 -0.19 -23.81
C GLU A 260 47.61 0.98 -24.74
N ILE A 261 48.63 1.75 -25.16
CA ILE A 261 48.43 2.85 -26.12
C ILE A 261 47.94 2.34 -27.47
N ARG A 262 48.50 1.22 -27.97
CA ARG A 262 48.03 0.62 -29.22
C ARG A 262 46.59 0.15 -29.09
N THR A 263 46.24 -0.51 -27.99
CA THR A 263 44.86 -0.95 -27.73
C THR A 263 43.88 0.22 -27.68
N VAL A 264 44.22 1.31 -26.97
CA VAL A 264 43.39 2.53 -26.93
C VAL A 264 43.26 3.15 -28.34
N ALA A 265 44.37 3.23 -29.08
CA ALA A 265 44.39 3.77 -30.44
C ALA A 265 43.55 2.93 -31.41
N GLU A 266 43.56 1.60 -31.28
CA GLU A 266 42.71 0.67 -32.05
C GLU A 266 41.23 0.81 -31.68
N LEU A 267 40.89 0.88 -30.39
CA LEU A 267 39.50 1.03 -29.93
C LEU A 267 38.88 2.36 -30.40
N LEU A 268 39.64 3.46 -30.28
CA LEU A 268 39.21 4.80 -30.69
C LEU A 268 39.47 5.09 -32.19
N GLN A 269 40.16 4.20 -32.90
CA GLN A 269 40.54 4.34 -34.31
C GLN A 269 41.27 5.67 -34.60
N VAL A 270 42.31 5.95 -33.81
CA VAL A 270 43.21 7.11 -33.92
C VAL A 270 44.66 6.66 -34.12
N SER A 271 45.57 7.56 -34.52
CA SER A 271 46.99 7.20 -34.65
C SER A 271 47.62 6.90 -33.28
N PRO A 272 48.29 5.75 -33.08
CA PRO A 272 48.97 5.42 -31.84
C PRO A 272 50.14 6.37 -31.54
N GLU A 273 50.88 6.80 -32.57
CA GLU A 273 51.96 7.78 -32.43
C GLU A 273 51.41 9.16 -32.06
N GLY A 274 50.26 9.53 -32.63
CA GLY A 274 49.54 10.75 -32.29
C GLY A 274 49.07 10.75 -30.84
N LEU A 275 48.49 9.64 -30.37
CA LEU A 275 48.02 9.49 -28.99
C LEU A 275 49.18 9.52 -27.99
N GLN A 276 50.29 8.84 -28.30
CA GLN A 276 51.50 8.88 -27.45
C GLN A 276 52.04 10.31 -27.36
N LYS A 277 52.16 11.02 -28.49
CA LYS A 277 52.60 12.42 -28.48
C LYS A 277 51.66 13.32 -27.69
N ALA A 278 50.36 13.07 -27.80
CA ALA A 278 49.31 13.80 -27.10
C ALA A 278 49.31 13.62 -25.58
N ILE A 279 50.01 12.63 -25.02
CA ILE A 279 50.16 12.44 -23.57
C ILE A 279 51.58 12.69 -23.05
N THR A 280 52.62 12.64 -23.90
CA THR A 280 54.02 12.85 -23.46
C THR A 280 54.62 14.19 -23.88
N PHE A 281 54.08 14.88 -24.89
CA PHE A 281 54.58 16.17 -25.37
C PHE A 281 53.50 17.24 -25.27
N LYS A 282 53.91 18.49 -25.10
CA LYS A 282 53.10 19.70 -25.22
C LYS A 282 53.40 20.41 -26.52
N VAL A 283 52.37 20.54 -27.36
CA VAL A 283 52.47 21.33 -28.59
C VAL A 283 52.19 22.80 -28.26
N THR A 284 53.18 23.65 -28.52
CA THR A 284 53.02 25.10 -28.48
C THR A 284 53.04 25.62 -29.92
N GLU A 285 51.88 26.07 -30.40
CA GLU A 285 51.76 26.69 -31.71
C GLU A 285 52.24 28.15 -31.65
N THR A 286 53.34 28.43 -32.35
CA THR A 286 53.76 29.80 -32.67
C THR A 286 53.27 30.18 -34.07
N GLN A 287 53.29 31.47 -34.44
CA GLN A 287 52.76 31.94 -35.75
C GLN A 287 53.42 31.29 -36.98
N ARG A 288 54.55 30.58 -36.83
CA ARG A 288 55.28 29.96 -37.94
C ARG A 288 55.55 28.46 -37.77
N GLU A 289 55.62 27.94 -36.53
CA GLU A 289 56.00 26.53 -36.28
C GLU A 289 55.30 25.92 -35.04
N LYS A 290 55.15 24.58 -35.06
CA LYS A 290 54.68 23.77 -33.92
C LYS A 290 55.87 23.28 -33.10
N ILE A 291 56.04 23.80 -31.89
CA ILE A 291 57.12 23.39 -30.98
C ILE A 291 56.60 22.27 -30.07
N PHE A 292 57.32 21.14 -30.01
CA PHE A 292 57.01 20.02 -29.13
C PHE A 292 57.91 20.05 -27.91
N THR A 293 57.35 20.30 -26.73
CA THR A 293 58.09 20.30 -25.45
C THR A 293 57.74 19.02 -24.67
N PRO A 294 58.71 18.22 -24.21
CA PRO A 294 58.41 17.04 -23.40
C PRO A 294 57.71 17.42 -22.08
N LEU A 295 56.83 16.56 -21.61
CA LEU A 295 56.15 16.69 -20.32
C LEU A 295 56.89 15.93 -19.22
N THR A 296 56.78 16.42 -17.98
CA THR A 296 57.18 15.65 -16.79
C THR A 296 56.20 14.48 -16.55
N VAL A 297 56.61 13.50 -15.74
CA VAL A 297 55.74 12.34 -15.43
C VAL A 297 54.41 12.77 -14.82
N GLU A 298 54.42 13.73 -13.88
CA GLU A 298 53.19 14.26 -13.29
C GLU A 298 52.28 14.92 -14.33
N SER A 299 52.85 15.77 -15.20
CA SER A 299 52.09 16.42 -16.28
C SER A 299 51.55 15.43 -17.32
N ALA A 300 52.27 14.33 -17.58
CA ALA A 300 51.82 13.28 -18.48
C ALA A 300 50.65 12.46 -17.89
N VAL A 301 50.70 12.17 -16.58
CA VAL A 301 49.58 11.57 -15.84
C VAL A 301 48.36 12.48 -15.87
N ASP A 302 48.54 13.78 -15.60
CA ASP A 302 47.44 14.75 -15.64
C ASP A 302 46.86 14.88 -17.07
N ALA A 303 47.70 14.81 -18.12
CA ALA A 303 47.25 14.82 -19.51
C ALA A 303 46.42 13.57 -19.88
N ARG A 304 46.89 12.38 -19.48
CA ARG A 304 46.16 11.11 -19.62
C ARG A 304 44.80 11.17 -18.94
N ASP A 305 44.79 11.62 -17.68
CA ASP A 305 43.57 11.71 -16.87
C ASP A 305 42.60 12.77 -17.42
N ALA A 306 43.10 13.89 -17.96
CA ALA A 306 42.29 14.89 -18.64
C ALA A 306 41.58 14.34 -19.89
N ILE A 307 42.25 13.49 -20.67
CA ILE A 307 41.66 12.81 -21.83
C ILE A 307 40.56 11.84 -21.37
N ALA A 308 40.83 11.00 -20.36
CA ALA A 308 39.86 10.06 -19.79
C ALA A 308 38.58 10.78 -19.30
N LYS A 309 38.75 11.83 -18.49
CA LYS A 309 37.64 12.68 -18.00
C LYS A 309 36.83 13.30 -19.13
N THR A 310 37.50 13.76 -20.18
CA THR A 310 36.84 14.43 -21.32
C THR A 310 36.07 13.46 -22.19
N LEU A 311 36.65 12.29 -22.50
CA LEU A 311 35.95 11.21 -23.21
C LEU A 311 34.65 10.83 -22.51
N TYR A 312 34.71 10.59 -21.20
CA TYR A 312 33.54 10.23 -20.40
C TYR A 312 32.51 11.35 -20.33
N SER A 313 32.95 12.59 -20.07
CA SER A 313 32.04 13.74 -19.97
C SER A 313 31.33 14.05 -21.29
N LEU A 314 32.02 13.90 -22.43
CA LEU A 314 31.41 14.08 -23.75
C LEU A 314 30.43 12.94 -24.09
N LEU A 315 30.79 11.70 -23.74
CA LEU A 315 29.89 10.55 -23.91
C LEU A 315 28.60 10.74 -23.10
N PHE A 316 28.70 11.12 -21.83
CA PHE A 316 27.53 11.35 -20.98
C PHE A 316 26.66 12.52 -21.46
N GLY A 317 27.27 13.61 -21.92
CA GLY A 317 26.54 14.72 -22.56
C GLY A 317 25.81 14.29 -23.81
N TRP A 318 26.44 13.50 -24.67
CA TRP A 318 25.82 12.98 -25.89
C TRP A 318 24.67 12.01 -25.61
N LEU A 319 24.79 11.15 -24.60
CA LEU A 319 23.68 10.29 -24.16
C LEU A 319 22.48 11.12 -23.73
N THR A 320 22.72 12.17 -22.94
CA THR A 320 21.67 13.10 -22.49
C THR A 320 21.02 13.82 -23.68
N ASP A 321 21.81 14.33 -24.62
CA ASP A 321 21.30 14.98 -25.83
C ASP A 321 20.52 14.01 -26.74
N ARG A 322 20.94 12.74 -26.80
CA ARG A 322 20.25 11.69 -27.55
C ARG A 322 18.86 11.40 -26.96
N ILE A 323 18.78 11.26 -25.63
CA ILE A 323 17.50 11.12 -24.91
C ILE A 323 16.62 12.35 -25.17
N ASN A 324 17.17 13.56 -25.00
CA ASN A 324 16.42 14.79 -25.20
C ASN A 324 15.85 14.90 -26.61
N LYS A 325 16.61 14.54 -27.67
CA LYS A 325 16.12 14.55 -29.06
C LYS A 325 14.92 13.63 -29.31
N LEU A 326 14.77 12.55 -28.54
CA LEU A 326 13.64 11.62 -28.67
C LEU A 326 12.38 12.16 -28.00
N VAL A 327 12.53 12.88 -26.89
CA VAL A 327 11.41 13.28 -26.02
C VAL A 327 11.11 14.79 -26.10
N TYR A 328 11.89 15.57 -26.85
CA TYR A 328 11.72 17.02 -26.93
C TYR A 328 10.31 17.39 -27.43
N PRO A 329 9.61 18.33 -26.76
CA PRO A 329 8.26 18.74 -27.18
C PRO A 329 8.31 19.48 -28.53
N ARG A 330 7.33 19.20 -29.40
CA ARG A 330 7.23 19.88 -30.71
C ARG A 330 6.57 21.26 -30.66
N GLN A 331 5.94 21.60 -29.53
CA GLN A 331 5.21 22.85 -29.32
C GLN A 331 5.59 23.48 -27.98
N GLU A 332 5.39 24.79 -27.84
CA GLU A 332 5.53 25.49 -26.56
C GLU A 332 4.37 25.11 -25.64
N ALA A 333 4.69 24.41 -24.55
CA ALA A 333 3.73 23.93 -23.57
C ALA A 333 4.19 24.31 -22.15
N LEU A 334 3.26 24.28 -21.19
CA LEU A 334 3.59 24.52 -19.79
C LEU A 334 4.39 23.35 -19.23
N SER A 335 5.26 23.61 -18.26
CA SER A 335 6.13 22.58 -17.72
C SER A 335 6.03 22.39 -16.20
N ILE A 336 6.22 21.14 -15.78
CA ILE A 336 6.54 20.77 -14.40
C ILE A 336 8.01 20.34 -14.39
N ALA A 337 8.85 21.14 -13.75
CA ALA A 337 10.24 20.83 -13.55
C ALA A 337 10.46 20.07 -12.24
N ILE A 338 11.37 19.10 -12.22
CA ILE A 338 11.76 18.35 -11.03
C ILE A 338 13.28 18.44 -10.91
N LEU A 339 13.75 18.97 -9.78
CA LEU A 339 15.16 19.14 -9.48
C LEU A 339 15.62 18.09 -8.46
N ASP A 340 16.52 17.21 -8.88
CA ASP A 340 17.28 16.27 -8.05
C ASP A 340 18.75 16.69 -8.05
N ILE A 341 19.16 17.38 -6.99
CA ILE A 341 20.53 17.90 -6.81
C ILE A 341 21.24 17.21 -5.66
N TYR A 342 22.57 17.22 -5.70
CA TYR A 342 23.40 16.73 -4.61
C TYR A 342 23.02 17.35 -3.28
N GLY A 343 23.03 16.52 -2.25
CA GLY A 343 22.94 17.03 -0.89
C GLY A 343 24.19 17.81 -0.50
N PHE A 344 24.10 18.55 0.60
CA PHE A 344 25.27 19.09 1.28
C PHE A 344 26.25 17.95 1.64
N GLU A 345 27.53 18.09 1.29
CA GLU A 345 28.56 17.07 1.53
C GLU A 345 29.65 17.61 2.46
N ASP A 346 29.93 16.85 3.51
CA ASP A 346 31.08 17.06 4.39
C ASP A 346 31.77 15.72 4.62
N LEU A 347 32.88 15.52 3.91
CA LEU A 347 33.71 14.31 3.93
C LEU A 347 34.97 14.56 4.76
N ASN A 348 35.70 13.49 5.08
CA ASN A 348 37.02 13.62 5.75
C ASN A 348 38.02 14.43 4.92
N PHE A 349 37.88 14.40 3.58
CA PHE A 349 38.68 15.17 2.63
C PHE A 349 37.73 15.90 1.69
N ASN A 350 37.61 17.22 1.84
CA ASN A 350 36.80 18.05 0.96
C ASN A 350 37.71 18.79 -0.03
N SER A 351 37.39 18.70 -1.32
CA SER A 351 38.15 19.33 -2.40
C SER A 351 37.30 20.37 -3.15
N PHE A 352 37.75 20.75 -4.34
CA PHE A 352 37.09 21.76 -5.18
C PHE A 352 35.66 21.36 -5.57
N GLU A 353 35.44 20.08 -5.83
CA GLU A 353 34.13 19.52 -6.18
C GLU A 353 33.12 19.72 -5.04
N GLN A 354 33.52 19.42 -3.80
CA GLN A 354 32.68 19.66 -2.61
C GLN A 354 32.40 21.15 -2.40
N LEU A 355 33.37 22.03 -2.69
CA LEU A 355 33.15 23.48 -2.62
C LEU A 355 32.06 23.92 -3.62
N CYS A 356 32.08 23.41 -4.85
CA CYS A 356 31.03 23.68 -5.84
C CYS A 356 29.66 23.12 -5.42
N ILE A 357 29.61 21.90 -4.90
CA ILE A 357 28.38 21.26 -4.41
C ILE A 357 27.78 22.05 -3.23
N ASN A 358 28.61 22.43 -2.26
CA ASN A 358 28.15 23.17 -1.09
C ASN A 358 27.76 24.61 -1.44
N TYR A 359 28.43 25.25 -2.41
CA TYR A 359 27.99 26.53 -2.97
C TYR A 359 26.61 26.43 -3.64
N ALA A 360 26.34 25.38 -4.42
CA ALA A 360 25.02 25.15 -5.00
C ALA A 360 23.94 25.04 -3.92
N ASN A 361 24.21 24.26 -2.87
CA ASN A 361 23.30 24.06 -1.75
C ASN A 361 23.06 25.36 -0.96
N GLU A 362 24.10 26.18 -0.76
CA GLU A 362 23.98 27.50 -0.11
C GLU A 362 23.03 28.42 -0.91
N TYR A 363 23.17 28.45 -2.24
CA TYR A 363 22.33 29.27 -3.11
C TYR A 363 20.88 28.76 -3.18
N LEU A 364 20.68 27.45 -3.26
CA LEU A 364 19.35 26.85 -3.24
C LEU A 364 18.64 27.04 -1.89
N GLN A 365 19.40 27.05 -0.78
CA GLN A 365 18.85 27.38 0.52
C GLN A 365 18.46 28.86 0.62
N PHE A 366 19.25 29.76 0.05
CA PHE A 366 18.90 31.18 -0.04
C PHE A 366 17.60 31.38 -0.83
N PHE A 367 17.50 30.75 -2.01
CA PHE A 367 16.28 30.74 -2.82
C PHE A 367 15.07 30.21 -2.02
N PHE A 368 15.24 29.09 -1.32
CA PHE A 368 14.19 28.50 -0.47
C PHE A 368 13.72 29.46 0.64
N ASN A 369 14.66 30.07 1.38
CA ASN A 369 14.33 31.01 2.45
C ASN A 369 13.52 32.19 1.92
N ARG A 370 13.92 32.74 0.77
CA ARG A 370 13.23 33.86 0.11
C ARG A 370 11.79 33.49 -0.28
N ILE A 371 11.59 32.32 -0.88
CA ILE A 371 10.25 31.88 -1.31
C ILE A 371 9.35 31.59 -0.13
N VAL A 372 9.82 30.83 0.88
CA VAL A 372 9.01 30.53 2.07
C VAL A 372 8.57 31.80 2.77
N PHE A 373 9.46 32.80 2.84
CA PHE A 373 9.14 34.10 3.43
C PHE A 373 8.10 34.86 2.58
N GLN A 374 8.25 34.87 1.26
CA GLN A 374 7.29 35.49 0.35
C GLN A 374 5.91 34.81 0.42
N GLU A 375 5.83 33.48 0.43
CA GLU A 375 4.55 32.75 0.58
C GLU A 375 3.83 33.09 1.88
N GLU A 376 4.57 33.23 2.99
CA GLU A 376 4.00 33.62 4.28
C GLU A 376 3.49 35.07 4.26
N GLN A 377 4.23 35.98 3.63
CA GLN A 377 3.79 37.37 3.44
C GLN A 377 2.53 37.46 2.59
N GLU A 378 2.48 36.75 1.45
CA GLU A 378 1.34 36.75 0.56
C GLU A 378 0.07 36.24 1.23
N GLU A 379 0.15 35.20 2.07
CA GLU A 379 -1.01 34.72 2.84
C GLU A 379 -1.48 35.75 3.87
N TYR A 380 -0.56 36.45 4.54
CA TYR A 380 -0.95 37.49 5.50
C TYR A 380 -1.56 38.70 4.82
N ILE A 381 -1.03 39.11 3.67
CA ILE A 381 -1.61 40.18 2.84
C ILE A 381 -3.00 39.77 2.37
N ARG A 382 -3.17 38.53 1.88
CA ARG A 382 -4.45 37.98 1.41
C ARG A 382 -5.52 37.99 2.51
N GLU A 383 -5.12 37.70 3.74
CA GLU A 383 -6.00 37.66 4.91
C GLU A 383 -6.02 38.99 5.69
N GLN A 384 -5.41 40.05 5.16
CA GLN A 384 -5.34 41.41 5.74
C GLN A 384 -4.75 41.46 7.16
N ILE A 385 -3.71 40.67 7.41
CA ILE A 385 -2.98 40.60 8.67
C ILE A 385 -1.82 41.59 8.66
N GLU A 386 -1.68 42.37 9.73
CA GLU A 386 -0.55 43.29 9.92
C GLU A 386 0.78 42.50 9.99
N TRP A 387 1.61 42.64 8.94
CA TRP A 387 2.90 42.00 8.85
C TRP A 387 3.94 42.73 9.69
N LYS A 388 4.58 42.03 10.63
CA LYS A 388 5.78 42.50 11.31
C LYS A 388 6.98 41.83 10.68
N GLU A 389 7.99 42.60 10.28
CA GLU A 389 9.24 42.04 9.75
C GLU A 389 9.86 41.08 10.77
N ILE A 390 9.88 39.79 10.42
CA ILE A 390 10.52 38.75 11.24
C ILE A 390 12.01 38.76 10.87
N PRO A 391 12.92 38.97 11.83
CA PRO A 391 14.35 38.87 11.55
C PRO A 391 14.69 37.44 11.14
N PHE A 392 15.17 37.25 9.91
CA PHE A 392 15.55 35.95 9.37
C PHE A 392 17.07 35.82 9.26
N SER A 393 17.56 34.59 9.38
CA SER A 393 18.98 34.28 9.21
C SER A 393 19.36 34.30 7.72
N ASP A 394 19.80 35.45 7.23
CA ASP A 394 20.23 35.61 5.83
C ASP A 394 21.59 34.93 5.59
N ASN A 395 21.64 34.07 4.57
CA ASN A 395 22.85 33.38 4.14
C ASN A 395 23.52 34.03 2.91
N GLN A 396 22.99 35.17 2.43
CA GLN A 396 23.63 36.00 1.40
C GLN A 396 25.11 36.32 1.69
N PRO A 397 25.55 36.65 2.93
CA PRO A 397 26.97 36.93 3.19
C PRO A 397 27.91 35.75 2.91
N CYS A 398 27.41 34.50 3.02
CA CYS A 398 28.18 33.30 2.68
C CYS A 398 28.30 33.11 1.17
N ILE A 399 27.23 33.39 0.42
CA ILE A 399 27.22 33.36 -1.05
C ILE A 399 28.16 34.42 -1.61
N ASP A 400 28.16 35.61 -0.99
CA ASP A 400 29.03 36.72 -1.36
C ASP A 400 30.50 36.37 -1.11
N LEU A 401 30.83 35.77 0.04
CA LEU A 401 32.19 35.28 0.33
C LEU A 401 32.72 34.35 -0.77
N ILE A 402 31.87 33.48 -1.31
CA ILE A 402 32.28 32.49 -2.31
C ILE A 402 32.36 33.10 -3.72
N SER A 403 31.42 33.98 -4.07
CA SER A 403 31.15 34.33 -5.48
C SER A 403 31.12 35.83 -5.82
N GLN A 404 31.16 36.73 -4.83
CA GLN A 404 31.08 38.17 -5.05
C GLN A 404 32.29 38.71 -5.83
N LYS A 405 32.05 39.64 -6.74
CA LYS A 405 33.13 40.35 -7.45
C LYS A 405 33.57 41.56 -6.61
N PRO A 406 34.88 41.84 -6.47
CA PRO A 406 36.01 41.23 -7.17
C PRO A 406 36.76 40.12 -6.39
N TYR A 407 36.52 39.97 -5.08
CA TYR A 407 37.37 39.15 -4.20
C TYR A 407 36.76 37.83 -3.72
N GLY A 408 35.66 37.35 -4.27
CA GLY A 408 35.09 36.05 -3.88
C GLY A 408 36.05 34.88 -4.16
N ILE A 409 35.98 33.82 -3.35
CA ILE A 409 36.91 32.67 -3.42
C ILE A 409 37.01 32.09 -4.84
N LEU A 410 35.88 31.87 -5.52
CA LEU A 410 35.88 31.35 -6.90
C LEU A 410 36.51 32.34 -7.90
N ARG A 411 36.34 33.64 -7.66
CA ARG A 411 36.92 34.68 -8.53
C ARG A 411 38.44 34.77 -8.37
N ILE A 412 38.93 34.66 -7.13
CA ILE A 412 40.37 34.56 -6.85
C ILE A 412 40.92 33.30 -7.52
N LEU A 413 40.21 32.17 -7.44
CA LEU A 413 40.61 30.91 -8.07
C LEU A 413 40.72 31.07 -9.60
N ASP A 414 39.74 31.69 -10.25
CA ASP A 414 39.78 31.93 -11.70
C ASP A 414 40.95 32.82 -12.13
N ASP A 415 41.23 33.85 -11.36
CA ASP A 415 42.34 34.77 -11.64
C ASP A 415 43.70 34.12 -11.44
N GLN A 416 43.84 33.21 -10.47
CA GLN A 416 45.06 32.42 -10.27
C GLN A 416 45.21 31.29 -11.28
N SER A 417 44.11 30.64 -11.69
CA SER A 417 44.15 29.54 -12.67
C SER A 417 44.61 30.00 -14.06
N CYS A 418 44.42 31.29 -14.37
CA CYS A 418 44.90 31.88 -15.62
C CYS A 418 46.35 32.39 -15.56
N PHE A 419 47.03 32.30 -14.42
CA PHE A 419 48.36 32.85 -14.21
C PHE A 419 49.43 31.74 -14.20
N PRO A 420 50.39 31.69 -15.15
CA PRO A 420 51.29 30.55 -15.32
C PRO A 420 52.20 30.20 -14.13
N GLN A 421 52.48 31.17 -13.24
CA GLN A 421 53.34 30.98 -12.06
C GLN A 421 52.54 30.84 -10.76
N ALA A 422 51.21 30.82 -10.82
CA ALA A 422 50.39 30.67 -9.63
C ALA A 422 50.41 29.22 -9.15
N THR A 423 50.46 29.04 -7.83
CA THR A 423 50.33 27.75 -7.15
C THR A 423 49.13 27.77 -6.21
N ASP A 424 48.68 26.59 -5.79
CA ASP A 424 47.62 26.42 -4.80
C ASP A 424 47.92 27.20 -3.50
N HIS A 425 49.20 27.26 -3.11
CA HIS A 425 49.65 28.05 -1.97
C HIS A 425 49.48 29.55 -2.18
N THR A 426 49.81 30.09 -3.36
CA THR A 426 49.59 31.52 -3.66
C THR A 426 48.11 31.87 -3.70
N PHE A 427 47.26 30.95 -4.16
CA PHE A 427 45.81 31.11 -4.10
C PHE A 427 45.33 31.18 -2.65
N LEU A 428 45.75 30.22 -1.80
CA LEU A 428 45.37 30.20 -0.39
C LEU A 428 45.83 31.45 0.38
N GLN A 429 47.05 31.94 0.12
CA GLN A 429 47.56 33.18 0.70
C GLN A 429 46.68 34.38 0.36
N LYS A 430 46.22 34.49 -0.89
CA LYS A 430 45.29 35.56 -1.30
C LYS A 430 43.93 35.42 -0.63
N CYS A 431 43.40 34.21 -0.49
CA CYS A 431 42.15 33.98 0.26
C CYS A 431 42.30 34.41 1.73
N HIS A 432 43.40 34.05 2.39
CA HIS A 432 43.68 34.46 3.77
C HIS A 432 43.83 35.99 3.91
N TYR A 433 44.46 36.65 2.92
CA TYR A 433 44.63 38.11 2.93
C TYR A 433 43.29 38.85 2.81
N HIS A 434 42.41 38.43 1.90
CA HIS A 434 41.13 39.11 1.67
C HIS A 434 40.02 38.71 2.65
N HIS A 435 40.01 37.48 3.17
CA HIS A 435 38.90 36.96 3.97
C HIS A 435 39.26 36.62 5.41
N GLY A 436 40.51 36.80 5.85
CA GLY A 436 40.95 36.42 7.19
C GLY A 436 40.20 37.10 8.34
N THR A 437 39.59 38.26 8.11
CA THR A 437 38.78 39.02 9.09
C THR A 437 37.28 38.68 9.05
N ASN A 438 36.81 37.90 8.06
CA ASN A 438 35.40 37.59 7.89
C ASN A 438 34.97 36.49 8.90
N PRO A 439 33.87 36.67 9.67
CA PRO A 439 33.40 35.68 10.64
C PRO A 439 33.00 34.32 10.03
N LEU A 440 32.71 34.28 8.73
CA LEU A 440 32.36 33.06 8.00
C LEU A 440 33.57 32.31 7.45
N TYR A 441 34.77 32.91 7.51
CA TYR A 441 36.01 32.31 7.03
C TYR A 441 36.94 32.06 8.21
N THR A 442 37.52 30.86 8.31
CA THR A 442 38.47 30.53 9.38
C THR A 442 39.77 30.03 8.79
N LYS A 443 40.87 30.69 9.18
CA LYS A 443 42.24 30.28 8.89
C LYS A 443 42.68 29.18 9.86
N PRO A 444 43.34 28.11 9.41
CA PRO A 444 43.88 27.09 10.31
C PRO A 444 44.96 27.70 11.24
N LYS A 445 45.04 27.18 12.48
CA LYS A 445 46.01 27.65 13.48
C LYS A 445 47.46 27.31 13.09
N MET A 446 47.64 26.18 12.40
CA MET A 446 48.89 25.76 11.78
C MET A 446 48.83 26.07 10.27
N PRO A 447 49.96 26.35 9.59
CA PRO A 447 49.98 26.62 8.15
C PRO A 447 49.78 25.33 7.35
N LEU A 448 48.58 24.76 7.45
CA LEU A 448 48.11 23.67 6.62
C LEU A 448 47.53 24.25 5.31
N PRO A 449 47.63 23.54 4.18
CA PRO A 449 47.09 23.97 2.89
C PRO A 449 45.56 23.81 2.84
N GLU A 450 44.85 24.39 3.80
CA GLU A 450 43.40 24.29 3.96
C GLU A 450 42.76 25.60 4.42
N PHE A 451 41.47 25.75 4.16
CA PHE A 451 40.66 26.84 4.71
C PHE A 451 39.29 26.32 5.11
N THR A 452 38.64 26.99 6.08
CA THR A 452 37.32 26.58 6.57
C THR A 452 36.28 27.66 6.28
N ILE A 453 35.14 27.27 5.71
CA ILE A 453 33.96 28.13 5.50
C ILE A 453 32.85 27.69 6.45
N LYS A 454 32.18 28.64 7.09
CA LYS A 454 30.95 28.43 7.86
C LYS A 454 29.73 28.57 6.94
N HIS A 455 29.28 27.45 6.40
CA HIS A 455 28.04 27.32 5.63
C HIS A 455 26.80 27.36 6.55
N TYR A 456 25.60 27.48 5.97
CA TYR A 456 24.34 27.37 6.73
C TYR A 456 24.22 26.03 7.49
N ALA A 457 24.81 24.98 6.93
CA ALA A 457 24.81 23.63 7.45
C ALA A 457 25.80 23.37 8.59
N GLY A 458 26.89 24.13 8.64
CA GLY A 458 28.03 23.85 9.51
C GLY A 458 29.35 24.38 8.95
N LYS A 459 30.45 24.10 9.67
CA LYS A 459 31.80 24.46 9.22
C LYS A 459 32.36 23.31 8.38
N VAL A 460 32.85 23.63 7.18
CA VAL A 460 33.49 22.66 6.27
C VAL A 460 34.91 23.13 5.97
N THR A 461 35.87 22.21 6.12
CA THR A 461 37.29 22.46 5.85
C THR A 461 37.65 21.90 4.48
N TYR A 462 38.17 22.75 3.60
CA TYR A 462 38.56 22.43 2.23
C TYR A 462 40.08 22.40 2.09
N GLN A 463 40.61 21.35 1.47
CA GLN A 463 42.03 21.21 1.18
C GLN A 463 42.34 21.71 -0.23
N VAL A 464 43.34 22.57 -0.36
CA VAL A 464 43.60 23.36 -1.58
C VAL A 464 44.40 22.60 -2.64
N HIS A 465 44.82 21.37 -2.36
CA HIS A 465 45.65 20.58 -3.27
C HIS A 465 45.00 20.38 -4.65
N LYS A 466 45.72 20.75 -5.72
CA LYS A 466 45.32 20.72 -7.13
C LYS A 466 44.06 21.56 -7.44
N PHE A 467 43.75 22.60 -6.66
CA PHE A 467 42.58 23.46 -6.93
C PHE A 467 42.71 24.18 -8.27
N LEU A 468 43.90 24.71 -8.59
CA LEU A 468 44.14 25.40 -9.85
C LEU A 468 43.99 24.47 -11.06
N ASP A 469 44.56 23.27 -10.99
CA ASP A 469 44.49 22.28 -12.07
C ASP A 469 43.06 21.82 -12.32
N LYS A 470 42.32 21.54 -11.24
CA LYS A 470 40.90 21.16 -11.28
C LYS A 470 40.03 22.27 -11.87
N ASN A 471 40.36 23.53 -11.62
CA ASN A 471 39.58 24.66 -12.15
C ASN A 471 39.92 24.99 -13.61
N TYR A 472 41.15 24.71 -14.06
CA TYR A 472 41.56 24.94 -15.44
C TYR A 472 40.93 23.92 -16.42
N ASP A 473 40.88 22.62 -16.07
CA ASP A 473 40.22 21.47 -16.76
C ASP A 473 40.02 21.62 -18.28
N GLN A 474 41.06 22.06 -19.02
CA GLN A 474 41.01 22.26 -20.46
C GLN A 474 41.93 21.27 -21.18
N VAL A 475 41.35 20.56 -22.14
CA VAL A 475 42.10 19.72 -23.07
C VAL A 475 42.76 20.60 -24.13
N ARG A 476 44.01 20.27 -24.44
CA ARG A 476 44.83 20.98 -25.43
C ARG A 476 44.28 20.79 -26.85
N GLN A 477 44.51 21.75 -27.74
CA GLN A 477 43.93 21.76 -29.09
C GLN A 477 44.46 20.61 -29.97
N ASP A 478 45.74 20.27 -29.87
CA ASP A 478 46.37 19.12 -30.53
C ASP A 478 45.69 17.79 -30.18
N VAL A 479 45.27 17.64 -28.92
CA VAL A 479 44.51 16.47 -28.46
C VAL A 479 43.10 16.46 -29.08
N LEU A 480 42.44 17.61 -29.18
CA LEU A 480 41.12 17.71 -29.83
C LEU A 480 41.20 17.34 -31.32
N ASP A 481 42.20 17.85 -32.04
CA ASP A 481 42.41 17.57 -33.47
C ASP A 481 42.64 16.08 -33.74
N LEU A 482 43.38 15.40 -32.86
CA LEU A 482 43.59 13.95 -32.93
C LEU A 482 42.25 13.18 -32.89
N PHE A 483 41.37 13.49 -31.94
CA PHE A 483 40.09 12.80 -31.81
C PHE A 483 39.07 13.19 -32.87
N ILE A 484 39.14 14.42 -33.40
CA ILE A 484 38.34 14.84 -34.56
C ILE A 484 38.69 13.99 -35.80
N SER A 485 39.96 13.57 -35.94
CA SER A 485 40.42 12.71 -37.04
C SER A 485 40.09 11.22 -36.89
N SER A 486 39.40 10.82 -35.81
CA SER A 486 39.02 9.43 -35.56
C SER A 486 38.14 8.86 -36.69
N ARG A 487 38.38 7.58 -37.06
CA ARG A 487 37.49 6.87 -38.02
C ARG A 487 36.14 6.49 -37.41
N THR A 488 36.01 6.52 -36.08
CA THR A 488 34.76 6.24 -35.38
C THR A 488 33.88 7.49 -35.42
N LYS A 489 32.81 7.46 -36.23
CA LYS A 489 31.92 8.62 -36.45
C LYS A 489 31.41 9.26 -35.15
N VAL A 490 31.04 8.45 -34.15
CA VAL A 490 30.57 8.96 -32.85
C VAL A 490 31.67 9.79 -32.17
N VAL A 491 32.88 9.24 -32.04
CA VAL A 491 34.02 9.94 -31.41
C VAL A 491 34.37 11.22 -32.15
N ALA A 492 34.50 11.19 -33.48
CA ALA A 492 34.79 12.38 -34.28
C ALA A 492 33.74 13.48 -34.07
N ASN A 493 32.45 13.13 -34.08
CA ASN A 493 31.35 14.07 -33.87
C ASN A 493 31.33 14.67 -32.46
N LEU A 494 31.63 13.88 -31.42
CA LEU A 494 31.71 14.35 -30.03
C LEU A 494 32.75 15.48 -29.89
N PHE A 495 33.96 15.24 -30.39
CA PHE A 495 35.05 16.20 -30.28
C PHE A 495 34.88 17.39 -31.23
N PHE A 496 34.31 17.17 -32.42
CA PHE A 496 33.99 18.26 -33.35
C PHE A 496 32.95 19.23 -32.75
N GLY A 497 31.89 18.71 -32.14
CA GLY A 497 30.88 19.52 -31.43
C GLY A 497 31.50 20.31 -30.29
N HIS A 498 32.34 19.67 -29.46
CA HIS A 498 33.04 20.34 -28.36
C HIS A 498 33.98 21.45 -28.85
N ALA A 499 34.76 21.20 -29.90
CA ALA A 499 35.66 22.19 -30.49
C ALA A 499 34.90 23.41 -31.04
N GLN A 500 33.74 23.23 -31.68
CA GLN A 500 32.90 24.33 -32.15
C GLN A 500 32.36 25.20 -31.01
N VAL A 501 31.91 24.59 -29.90
CA VAL A 501 31.42 25.33 -28.72
C VAL A 501 32.54 26.19 -28.14
N MET A 502 33.76 25.64 -28.01
CA MET A 502 34.92 26.40 -27.56
C MET A 502 35.31 27.53 -28.53
N ALA A 503 35.17 27.32 -29.84
CA ALA A 503 35.44 28.33 -30.86
C ALA A 503 34.41 29.48 -30.87
N ARG A 504 33.11 29.18 -30.67
CA ARG A 504 32.05 30.19 -30.57
C ARG A 504 32.20 31.07 -29.33
N GLN A 505 32.59 30.50 -28.20
CA GLN A 505 32.93 31.27 -26.99
C GLN A 505 34.14 32.19 -27.20
N ARG A 506 35.12 31.78 -28.04
CA ARG A 506 36.24 32.65 -28.45
C ARG A 506 35.82 33.81 -29.35
N SER A 507 34.78 33.66 -30.19
CA SER A 507 34.36 34.69 -31.16
C SER A 507 33.40 35.75 -30.60
N LEU A 508 32.44 35.37 -29.75
CA LEU A 508 31.44 36.27 -29.16
C LEU A 508 32.07 37.36 -28.27
N ILE A 509 33.14 37.04 -27.53
CA ILE A 509 33.80 37.98 -26.60
C ILE A 509 34.77 38.92 -27.35
N ARG A 510 35.22 38.55 -28.56
CA ARG A 510 36.11 39.37 -29.38
C ARG A 510 35.42 40.63 -29.95
N ARG A 511 34.08 40.68 -29.92
CA ARG A 511 33.27 41.81 -30.40
C ARG A 511 32.97 42.88 -29.33
N SER A 512 33.24 42.64 -28.04
CA SER A 512 32.70 43.47 -26.95
C SER A 512 33.72 44.20 -26.04
N SER A 513 35.02 44.26 -26.34
CA SER A 513 35.90 45.13 -25.53
C SER A 513 37.14 45.68 -26.25
N THR A 514 37.38 46.96 -25.99
CA THR A 514 38.58 47.75 -26.24
C THR A 514 39.89 47.06 -25.84
N ARG A 515 40.96 47.47 -26.51
CA ARG A 515 42.27 46.85 -26.77
C ARG A 515 43.17 46.39 -25.59
N THR A 516 42.69 46.12 -24.37
CA THR A 516 43.58 45.89 -23.21
C THR A 516 43.30 44.72 -22.26
N ARG A 517 42.27 43.88 -22.44
CA ARG A 517 42.10 42.66 -21.62
C ARG A 517 42.44 41.40 -22.42
N ARG A 518 43.54 40.73 -22.07
CA ARG A 518 43.85 39.36 -22.54
C ARG A 518 42.63 38.48 -22.32
N TYR A 519 42.20 37.80 -23.39
CA TYR A 519 41.18 36.75 -23.36
C TYR A 519 41.48 35.77 -22.21
N LYS A 520 40.55 35.64 -21.25
CA LYS A 520 40.61 34.59 -20.22
C LYS A 520 39.70 33.46 -20.67
N ALA A 521 40.26 32.27 -20.82
CA ALA A 521 39.46 31.10 -21.15
C ALA A 521 38.52 30.76 -19.97
N PRO A 522 37.27 30.34 -20.22
CA PRO A 522 36.33 30.05 -19.15
C PRO A 522 36.81 28.84 -18.34
N THR A 523 36.93 29.03 -17.02
CA THR A 523 37.28 28.01 -16.02
C THR A 523 36.06 27.17 -15.64
N VAL A 524 36.29 26.07 -14.92
CA VAL A 524 35.21 25.21 -14.41
C VAL A 524 34.31 25.97 -13.45
N ALA A 525 34.88 26.72 -12.49
CA ALA A 525 34.12 27.51 -11.53
C ALA A 525 33.23 28.57 -12.23
N ALA A 526 33.75 29.27 -13.24
CA ALA A 526 32.98 30.26 -13.99
C ALA A 526 31.82 29.63 -14.77
N ARG A 527 32.06 28.50 -15.45
CA ARG A 527 31.01 27.75 -16.16
C ARG A 527 29.94 27.25 -15.20
N PHE A 528 30.37 26.72 -14.06
CA PHE A 528 29.47 26.23 -13.05
C PHE A 528 28.61 27.34 -12.45
N GLN A 529 29.21 28.47 -12.08
CA GLN A 529 28.47 29.62 -11.57
C GLN A 529 27.44 30.11 -12.59
N GLN A 530 27.79 30.16 -13.87
CA GLN A 530 26.84 30.51 -14.93
C GLN A 530 25.69 29.50 -15.01
N SER A 531 25.97 28.20 -15.04
CA SER A 531 24.92 27.16 -15.10
C SER A 531 24.02 27.14 -13.86
N LEU A 532 24.55 27.45 -12.68
CA LEU A 532 23.76 27.55 -11.45
C LEU A 532 22.83 28.78 -11.49
N LEU A 533 23.33 29.93 -11.96
CA LEU A 533 22.50 31.12 -12.11
C LEU A 533 21.39 30.92 -13.14
N GLU A 534 21.69 30.28 -14.29
CA GLU A 534 20.69 29.92 -15.28
C GLU A 534 19.62 28.96 -14.72
N LEU A 535 20.02 27.99 -13.89
CA LEU A 535 19.10 27.09 -13.21
C LEU A 535 18.18 27.85 -12.25
N VAL A 536 18.73 28.74 -11.42
CA VAL A 536 17.93 29.50 -10.45
C VAL A 536 17.01 30.48 -11.16
N GLU A 537 17.46 31.14 -12.23
CA GLU A 537 16.60 32.01 -13.04
C GLU A 537 15.41 31.24 -13.64
N LYS A 538 15.62 30.00 -14.11
CA LYS A 538 14.52 29.12 -14.53
C LYS A 538 13.57 28.80 -13.37
N MET A 539 14.10 28.52 -12.18
CA MET A 539 13.29 28.21 -10.99
C MET A 539 12.51 29.43 -10.48
N GLU A 540 13.05 30.63 -10.57
CA GLU A 540 12.40 31.89 -10.20
C GLU A 540 11.18 32.21 -11.07
N ARG A 541 11.18 31.75 -12.32
CA ARG A 541 10.05 31.90 -13.26
C ARG A 541 8.94 30.88 -13.03
N CYS A 542 9.15 29.90 -12.15
CA CYS A 542 8.20 28.84 -11.84
C CYS A 542 7.67 29.00 -10.41
N ASN A 543 6.51 28.42 -10.11
CA ASN A 543 6.04 28.26 -8.73
C ASN A 543 6.70 27.01 -8.10
N PRO A 544 7.56 27.15 -7.07
CA PRO A 544 8.31 26.03 -6.51
C PRO A 544 7.55 25.30 -5.40
N PHE A 545 7.74 23.98 -5.32
CA PHE A 545 7.32 23.11 -4.23
C PHE A 545 8.54 22.41 -3.65
N PHE A 546 8.57 22.23 -2.33
CA PHE A 546 9.77 21.71 -1.67
C PHE A 546 9.51 20.35 -1.02
N VAL A 547 10.38 19.38 -1.34
CA VAL A 547 10.44 18.08 -0.70
C VAL A 547 11.81 17.95 -0.01
N ARG A 548 11.80 17.76 1.30
CA ARG A 548 12.99 17.56 2.13
C ARG A 548 13.11 16.10 2.53
N CYS A 549 14.06 15.40 1.92
CA CYS A 549 14.35 14.00 2.18
C CYS A 549 15.35 13.87 3.34
N ILE A 550 15.02 13.07 4.36
CA ILE A 550 15.83 12.85 5.55
C ILE A 550 16.24 11.37 5.64
N LYS A 551 17.52 11.15 5.92
CA LYS A 551 18.07 9.81 6.18
C LYS A 551 17.93 9.46 7.68
N PRO A 552 17.30 8.35 8.07
CA PRO A 552 17.05 8.06 9.48
C PRO A 552 18.26 7.50 10.25
N ASN A 553 19.19 6.83 9.58
CA ASN A 553 20.37 6.21 10.20
C ASN A 553 21.51 6.01 9.18
N ASN A 554 22.75 5.88 9.66
CA ASN A 554 23.91 5.65 8.79
C ASN A 554 24.14 4.18 8.42
N LYS A 555 23.50 3.24 9.12
CA LYS A 555 23.66 1.78 8.93
C LYS A 555 22.84 1.21 7.78
N LYS A 556 21.95 2.01 7.16
CA LYS A 556 21.01 1.60 6.10
C LYS A 556 20.00 0.54 6.57
N GLU A 557 19.66 0.53 7.86
CA GLU A 557 18.74 -0.45 8.44
C GLU A 557 17.30 0.07 8.48
N PRO A 558 16.30 -0.76 8.11
CA PRO A 558 14.89 -0.37 8.23
C PRO A 558 14.46 -0.32 9.70
N GLY A 559 13.67 0.68 10.08
CA GLY A 559 13.12 0.83 11.44
C GLY A 559 14.09 1.39 12.48
N LEU A 560 15.36 1.63 12.12
CA LEU A 560 16.34 2.29 12.99
C LEU A 560 16.29 3.82 12.81
N PHE A 561 16.08 4.56 13.91
CA PHE A 561 16.06 6.03 13.91
C PHE A 561 17.15 6.58 14.83
N GLU A 562 18.22 7.12 14.22
CA GLU A 562 19.34 7.75 14.94
C GLU A 562 19.05 9.24 15.14
N ALA A 563 18.65 9.60 16.36
CA ALA A 563 18.20 10.95 16.69
C ALA A 563 19.27 12.02 16.41
N ASP A 564 20.55 11.73 16.64
CA ASP A 564 21.64 12.70 16.41
C ASP A 564 21.90 12.94 14.92
N VAL A 565 21.80 11.89 14.10
CA VAL A 565 21.91 12.00 12.64
C VAL A 565 20.77 12.87 12.12
N VAL A 566 19.52 12.51 12.44
CA VAL A 566 18.34 13.27 11.98
C VAL A 566 18.34 14.71 12.51
N ARG A 567 18.73 14.93 13.77
CA ARG A 567 18.84 16.29 14.35
C ARG A 567 19.82 17.15 13.56
N THR A 568 20.94 16.57 13.13
CA THR A 568 21.94 17.28 12.33
C THR A 568 21.35 17.64 10.97
N GLN A 569 20.64 16.72 10.30
CA GLN A 569 19.95 17.02 9.03
C GLN A 569 18.89 18.10 9.16
N LEU A 570 18.10 18.08 10.23
CA LEU A 570 17.09 19.11 10.47
C LEU A 570 17.71 20.51 10.64
N ARG A 571 18.91 20.59 11.25
CA ARG A 571 19.66 21.84 11.36
C ARG A 571 20.13 22.34 9.99
N TYR A 572 20.81 21.48 9.23
CA TYR A 572 21.37 21.90 7.93
C TYR A 572 20.40 21.86 6.77
N SER A 573 19.17 21.38 6.91
CA SER A 573 18.14 21.48 5.85
C SER A 573 17.39 22.82 5.89
N GLY A 574 17.68 23.66 6.89
CA GLY A 574 17.00 24.92 7.12
C GLY A 574 15.54 24.79 7.59
N ILE A 575 15.06 23.55 7.79
CA ILE A 575 13.68 23.27 8.24
C ILE A 575 13.39 23.91 9.60
N LEU A 576 14.36 23.90 10.52
CA LEU A 576 14.16 24.50 11.84
C LEU A 576 13.91 26.02 11.75
N GLU A 577 14.54 26.71 10.79
CA GLU A 577 14.32 28.14 10.58
C GLU A 577 12.96 28.38 9.94
N THR A 578 12.53 27.54 8.99
CA THR A 578 11.15 27.57 8.45
C THR A 578 10.11 27.40 9.56
N ILE A 579 10.31 26.44 10.46
CA ILE A 579 9.42 26.22 11.60
C ILE A 579 9.45 27.44 12.53
N ARG A 580 10.63 28.03 12.75
CA ARG A 580 10.78 29.24 13.57
C ARG A 580 10.01 30.42 12.99
N ILE A 581 10.16 30.70 11.69
CA ILE A 581 9.42 31.76 10.99
C ILE A 581 7.91 31.56 11.15
N ARG A 582 7.42 30.33 10.92
CA ARG A 582 5.99 30.02 11.10
C ARG A 582 5.51 30.09 12.54
N LYS A 583 6.37 29.75 13.51
CA LYS A 583 6.08 29.82 14.95
C LYS A 583 6.05 31.27 15.46
N GLU A 584 6.95 32.12 14.98
CA GLU A 584 6.94 33.57 15.26
C GLU A 584 5.70 34.24 14.64
N GLY A 585 5.23 33.73 13.50
CA GLY A 585 3.92 34.03 12.93
C GLY A 585 2.74 33.32 13.62
N TYR A 586 1.69 33.01 12.87
CA TYR A 586 0.53 32.27 13.33
C TYR A 586 0.46 30.92 12.58
N PRO A 587 1.04 29.84 13.16
CA PRO A 587 1.22 28.58 12.46
C PRO A 587 -0.09 27.83 12.24
N ILE A 588 -1.12 28.10 13.04
CA ILE A 588 -2.39 27.37 13.02
C ILE A 588 -3.44 28.24 12.37
N ARG A 589 -3.97 27.78 11.23
CA ARG A 589 -4.90 28.50 10.37
C ARG A 589 -6.14 27.64 10.18
N ILE A 590 -7.29 28.10 10.68
CA ILE A 590 -8.53 27.31 10.66
C ILE A 590 -9.63 28.17 10.02
N PRO A 591 -10.27 27.72 8.92
CA PRO A 591 -11.44 28.41 8.36
C PRO A 591 -12.54 28.57 9.42
N PHE A 592 -13.28 29.69 9.38
CA PHE A 592 -14.28 30.00 10.41
C PHE A 592 -15.32 28.90 10.61
N LEU A 593 -15.82 28.31 9.51
CA LEU A 593 -16.79 27.22 9.54
C LEU A 593 -16.23 26.00 10.29
N VAL A 594 -14.99 25.59 9.95
CA VAL A 594 -14.33 24.43 10.56
C VAL A 594 -14.04 24.69 12.03
N PHE A 595 -13.65 25.91 12.40
CA PHE A 595 -13.40 26.28 13.79
C PHE A 595 -14.68 26.14 14.65
N ILE A 596 -15.78 26.73 14.20
CA ILE A 596 -17.06 26.69 14.92
C ILE A 596 -17.55 25.25 15.05
N ASP A 597 -17.59 24.48 13.96
CA ASP A 597 -18.08 23.10 13.99
C ASP A 597 -17.25 22.23 14.95
N ARG A 598 -15.91 22.39 14.90
CA ARG A 598 -14.98 21.61 15.72
C ARG A 598 -15.09 21.90 17.21
N TYR A 599 -15.22 23.17 17.59
CA TYR A 599 -15.21 23.60 19.00
C TYR A 599 -16.60 23.87 19.58
N ARG A 600 -17.68 23.74 18.79
CA ARG A 600 -19.07 23.83 19.26
C ARG A 600 -19.36 22.91 20.45
N CYS A 601 -18.76 21.73 20.50
CA CYS A 601 -18.93 20.78 21.61
C CYS A 601 -18.45 21.29 22.98
N LEU A 602 -17.69 22.40 23.03
CA LEU A 602 -17.17 22.98 24.25
C LEU A 602 -18.01 24.15 24.79
N VAL A 603 -18.98 24.65 24.02
CA VAL A 603 -19.78 25.82 24.39
C VAL A 603 -21.26 25.50 24.23
N ASP A 604 -22.09 25.92 25.18
CA ASP A 604 -23.55 25.82 25.12
C ASP A 604 -24.18 26.89 24.18
N MET A 605 -23.53 27.18 23.04
CA MET A 605 -23.99 28.19 22.08
C MET A 605 -24.98 27.61 21.05
N TRP A 606 -25.95 28.44 20.69
CA TRP A 606 -27.21 28.07 20.06
C TRP A 606 -27.04 27.47 18.65
N SER A 607 -28.06 26.75 18.16
CA SER A 607 -28.16 26.29 16.77
C SER A 607 -28.14 27.49 15.79
N ASN A 608 -27.37 27.37 14.70
CA ASN A 608 -27.20 28.33 13.59
C ASN A 608 -26.31 29.56 13.85
N VAL A 609 -25.07 29.37 14.32
CA VAL A 609 -24.05 30.44 14.37
C VAL A 609 -23.51 30.71 12.96
N ILE A 610 -23.61 31.95 12.48
CA ILE A 610 -23.03 32.37 11.20
C ILE A 610 -21.49 32.28 11.31
N PRO A 611 -20.79 31.64 10.36
CA PRO A 611 -19.34 31.51 10.40
C PRO A 611 -18.64 32.82 10.03
N ASN A 612 -18.55 33.73 11.00
CA ASN A 612 -17.83 34.99 10.88
C ASN A 612 -16.71 35.09 11.92
N GLY A 613 -15.75 35.99 11.68
CA GLY A 613 -14.61 36.20 12.58
C GLY A 613 -15.02 36.62 13.99
N ALA A 614 -16.05 37.47 14.12
CA ALA A 614 -16.53 37.95 15.42
C ALA A 614 -17.06 36.82 16.32
N ASN A 615 -17.88 35.91 15.79
CA ASN A 615 -18.41 34.76 16.52
C ASN A 615 -17.31 33.77 16.91
N CYS A 616 -16.29 33.60 16.06
CA CYS A 616 -15.12 32.80 16.39
C CYS A 616 -14.35 33.39 17.58
N VAL A 617 -14.16 34.72 17.62
CA VAL A 617 -13.51 35.40 18.74
C VAL A 617 -14.34 35.31 20.02
N GLU A 618 -15.65 35.48 19.94
CA GLU A 618 -16.55 35.38 21.10
C GLU A 618 -16.51 33.96 21.70
N MET A 619 -16.61 32.94 20.84
CA MET A 619 -16.42 31.55 21.25
C MET A 619 -15.06 31.35 21.91
N LEU A 620 -14.00 31.91 21.34
CA LEU A 620 -12.65 31.73 21.83
C LEU A 620 -12.42 32.41 23.19
N ARG A 621 -12.98 33.60 23.41
CA ARG A 621 -13.00 34.31 24.71
C ARG A 621 -13.77 33.55 25.78
N SER A 622 -14.89 32.92 25.41
CA SER A 622 -15.67 32.09 26.34
C SER A 622 -14.91 30.83 26.77
N LEU A 623 -14.06 30.30 25.89
CA LEU A 623 -13.33 29.06 26.12
C LEU A 623 -12.05 29.27 26.92
N CYS A 624 -11.25 30.29 26.62
CA CYS A 624 -9.95 30.50 27.25
C CYS A 624 -9.67 32.00 27.48
N PRO A 625 -8.92 32.37 28.55
CA PRO A 625 -8.41 33.72 28.66
C PRO A 625 -7.45 33.99 27.50
N VAL A 626 -7.79 34.97 26.67
CA VAL A 626 -7.01 35.31 25.48
C VAL A 626 -6.45 36.71 25.51
N ASN A 627 -5.19 36.82 25.11
CA ASN A 627 -4.55 38.09 24.80
C ASN A 627 -4.67 38.38 23.30
N PRO A 628 -4.77 39.66 22.88
CA PRO A 628 -4.83 40.04 21.46
C PRO A 628 -3.62 39.59 20.62
N SER A 629 -2.49 39.24 21.23
CA SER A 629 -1.30 38.73 20.54
C SER A 629 -1.31 37.21 20.28
N MET A 630 -2.27 36.48 20.85
CA MET A 630 -2.35 35.01 20.74
C MET A 630 -3.16 34.54 19.54
N TYR A 631 -3.95 35.43 18.93
CA TYR A 631 -4.77 35.13 17.78
C TYR A 631 -4.88 36.35 16.85
N TYR A 632 -5.17 36.09 15.58
CA TYR A 632 -5.53 37.11 14.61
C TYR A 632 -6.76 36.64 13.81
N VAL A 633 -7.62 37.57 13.43
CA VAL A 633 -8.82 37.28 12.64
C VAL A 633 -8.55 37.75 11.21
N GLY A 634 -8.44 36.80 10.29
CA GLY A 634 -8.33 37.11 8.87
C GLY A 634 -9.69 37.41 8.22
N VAL A 635 -9.73 37.39 6.90
CA VAL A 635 -10.96 37.57 6.11
C VAL A 635 -11.78 36.27 6.09
N THR A 636 -11.11 35.11 6.01
CA THR A 636 -11.79 33.80 5.90
C THR A 636 -11.38 32.80 6.99
N LYS A 637 -10.23 33.02 7.64
CA LYS A 637 -9.62 32.09 8.59
C LYS A 637 -9.30 32.77 9.92
N LEU A 638 -9.30 31.95 10.97
CA LEU A 638 -8.77 32.29 12.28
C LEU A 638 -7.32 31.82 12.39
N PHE A 639 -6.44 32.72 12.78
CA PHE A 639 -5.01 32.49 12.94
C PHE A 639 -4.68 32.41 14.43
N LEU A 640 -4.05 31.30 14.86
CA LEU A 640 -3.84 30.99 16.27
C LEU A 640 -2.36 30.67 16.56
N LYS A 641 -1.90 31.06 17.74
CA LYS A 641 -0.65 30.56 18.32
C LYS A 641 -0.84 29.13 18.84
N GLU A 642 0.24 28.36 18.82
CA GLU A 642 0.24 26.94 19.19
C GLU A 642 -0.26 26.67 20.61
N GLN A 643 0.17 27.51 21.57
CA GLN A 643 -0.23 27.39 22.98
C GLN A 643 -1.75 27.45 23.15
N LEU A 644 -2.40 28.37 22.42
CA LEU A 644 -3.85 28.57 22.48
C LEU A 644 -4.59 27.38 21.85
N TYR A 645 -4.12 26.88 20.71
CA TYR A 645 -4.70 25.71 20.06
C TYR A 645 -4.57 24.44 20.91
N GLN A 646 -3.40 24.18 21.51
CA GLN A 646 -3.19 23.03 22.40
C GLN A 646 -4.13 23.09 23.61
N ALA A 647 -4.38 24.28 24.17
CA ALA A 647 -5.35 24.45 25.25
C ALA A 647 -6.79 24.12 24.80
N LEU A 648 -7.20 24.53 23.59
CA LEU A 648 -8.51 24.22 23.02
C LEU A 648 -8.68 22.72 22.77
N GLU A 649 -7.71 22.06 22.14
CA GLU A 649 -7.75 20.61 21.89
C GLU A 649 -7.73 19.81 23.19
N SER A 650 -6.97 20.24 24.20
CA SER A 650 -6.97 19.60 25.53
C SER A 650 -8.33 19.71 26.23
N LYS A 651 -9.07 20.80 26.05
CA LYS A 651 -10.46 20.92 26.54
C LYS A 651 -11.40 20.01 25.76
N ARG A 652 -11.28 19.98 24.44
CA ARG A 652 -12.08 19.12 23.55
C ARG A 652 -11.91 17.64 23.86
N ALA A 653 -10.66 17.19 23.99
CA ALA A 653 -10.35 15.81 24.36
C ALA A 653 -10.99 15.42 25.70
N ARG A 654 -10.96 16.33 26.70
CA ARG A 654 -11.63 16.12 27.99
C ARG A 654 -13.16 16.04 27.83
N ALA A 655 -13.78 16.92 27.05
CA ALA A 655 -15.21 16.89 26.80
C ALA A 655 -15.67 15.59 26.11
N HIS A 656 -14.94 15.16 25.06
CA HIS A 656 -15.20 13.87 24.40
C HIS A 656 -15.03 12.69 25.36
N HIS A 657 -14.00 12.71 26.22
CA HIS A 657 -13.79 11.67 27.22
C HIS A 657 -14.96 11.59 28.23
N LEU A 658 -15.43 12.72 28.75
CA LEU A 658 -16.59 12.77 29.66
C LEU A 658 -17.90 12.33 28.98
N ALA A 659 -18.10 12.71 27.71
CA ALA A 659 -19.24 12.26 26.92
C ALA A 659 -19.21 10.73 26.72
N ALA A 660 -18.05 10.17 26.37
CA ALA A 660 -17.86 8.73 26.24
C ALA A 660 -18.12 8.00 27.57
N LEU A 661 -17.60 8.50 28.70
CA LEU A 661 -17.87 7.94 30.03
C LEU A 661 -19.37 7.99 30.37
N THR A 662 -20.07 9.06 30.00
CA THR A 662 -21.50 9.20 30.23
C THR A 662 -22.29 8.18 29.41
N LEU A 663 -21.97 8.03 28.12
CA LEU A 663 -22.57 7.02 27.25
C LEU A 663 -22.32 5.61 27.78
N GLN A 664 -21.07 5.30 28.16
CA GLN A 664 -20.71 4.01 28.75
C GLN A 664 -21.49 3.74 30.04
N ARG A 665 -21.64 4.74 30.93
CA ARG A 665 -22.41 4.63 32.18
C ARG A 665 -23.89 4.32 31.91
N TYR A 666 -24.53 5.06 31.00
CA TYR A 666 -25.93 4.83 30.65
C TYR A 666 -26.14 3.49 29.95
N ALA A 667 -25.26 3.13 29.01
CA ALA A 667 -25.29 1.85 28.32
C ALA A 667 -25.18 0.68 29.32
N ARG A 668 -24.16 0.70 30.20
CA ARG A 668 -23.97 -0.31 31.25
C ARG A 668 -25.20 -0.40 32.16
N THR A 669 -25.74 0.74 32.60
CA THR A 669 -26.95 0.80 33.43
C THR A 669 -28.17 0.22 32.72
N PHE A 670 -28.34 0.53 31.42
CA PHE A 670 -29.42 0.00 30.60
C PHE A 670 -29.34 -1.51 30.46
N PHE A 671 -28.16 -2.05 30.13
CA PHE A 671 -27.95 -3.50 30.02
C PHE A 671 -28.19 -4.22 31.36
N ILE A 672 -27.71 -3.66 32.48
CA ILE A 672 -27.94 -4.22 33.82
C ILE A 672 -29.43 -4.18 34.19
N LYS A 673 -30.12 -3.04 34.02
CA LYS A 673 -31.56 -2.93 34.30
C LYS A 673 -32.38 -3.89 33.44
N ARG A 674 -32.02 -4.05 32.16
CA ARG A 674 -32.65 -5.02 31.24
C ARG A 674 -32.43 -6.45 31.70
N ARG A 675 -31.20 -6.82 32.08
CA ARG A 675 -30.86 -8.16 32.60
C ARG A 675 -31.59 -8.45 33.93
N PHE A 676 -31.61 -7.50 34.87
CA PHE A 676 -32.32 -7.64 36.13
C PHE A 676 -33.83 -7.81 35.94
N ARG A 677 -34.46 -6.98 35.10
CA ARG A 677 -35.90 -7.12 34.79
C ARG A 677 -36.22 -8.46 34.15
N SER A 678 -35.38 -8.94 33.23
CA SER A 678 -35.53 -10.26 32.59
C SER A 678 -35.40 -11.40 33.62
N LEU A 679 -34.35 -11.37 34.45
CA LEU A 679 -34.12 -12.35 35.52
C LEU A 679 -35.29 -12.37 36.52
N ARG A 680 -35.75 -11.20 36.98
CA ARG A 680 -36.89 -11.09 37.90
C ARG A 680 -38.15 -11.72 37.30
N ARG A 681 -38.47 -11.48 36.03
CA ARG A 681 -39.62 -12.12 35.35
C ARG A 681 -39.48 -13.64 35.30
N LYS A 682 -38.29 -14.15 34.96
CA LYS A 682 -38.01 -15.60 34.91
C LYS A 682 -38.16 -16.25 36.29
N ILE A 683 -37.64 -15.62 37.34
CA ILE A 683 -37.77 -16.10 38.73
C ILE A 683 -39.24 -16.12 39.16
N ILE A 684 -40.00 -15.04 38.89
CA ILE A 684 -41.44 -14.99 39.22
C ILE A 684 -42.21 -16.10 38.49
N LEU A 685 -41.89 -16.37 37.22
CA LEU A 685 -42.50 -17.46 36.46
C LEU A 685 -42.13 -18.84 37.00
N LEU A 686 -40.88 -19.04 37.42
CA LEU A 686 -40.46 -20.27 38.08
C LEU A 686 -41.19 -20.47 39.41
N GLN A 687 -41.27 -19.42 40.23
CA GLN A 687 -41.99 -19.45 41.51
C GLN A 687 -43.48 -19.76 41.30
N SER A 688 -44.13 -19.18 40.29
CA SER A 688 -45.54 -19.46 39.99
C SER A 688 -45.75 -20.89 39.50
N ARG A 689 -44.87 -21.41 38.63
CA ARG A 689 -44.89 -22.81 38.17
C ARG A 689 -44.63 -23.80 39.31
N ALA A 690 -43.67 -23.51 40.19
CA ALA A 690 -43.36 -24.33 41.36
C ALA A 690 -44.54 -24.38 42.34
N ARG A 691 -45.13 -23.22 42.67
CA ARG A 691 -46.37 -23.14 43.48
C ARG A 691 -47.50 -23.95 42.85
N GLY A 692 -47.68 -23.83 41.52
CA GLY A 692 -48.67 -24.60 40.77
C GLY A 692 -48.39 -26.11 40.77
N TYR A 693 -47.13 -26.51 40.64
CA TYR A 693 -46.72 -27.92 40.68
C TYR A 693 -46.98 -28.54 42.05
N LEU A 694 -46.58 -27.86 43.13
CA LEU A 694 -46.83 -28.31 44.50
C LEU A 694 -48.33 -28.47 44.78
N ALA A 695 -49.15 -27.53 44.31
CA ALA A 695 -50.62 -27.62 44.42
C ALA A 695 -51.17 -28.83 43.64
N ARG A 696 -50.73 -29.03 42.38
CA ARG A 696 -51.13 -30.20 41.57
C ARG A 696 -50.65 -31.52 42.18
N GLN A 697 -49.46 -31.57 42.76
CA GLN A 697 -48.94 -32.76 43.42
C GLN A 697 -49.79 -33.10 44.66
N ARG A 698 -50.16 -32.09 45.47
CA ARG A 698 -51.08 -32.26 46.60
C ARG A 698 -52.43 -32.79 46.15
N TYR A 699 -53.00 -32.23 45.07
CA TYR A 699 -54.25 -32.71 44.48
C TYR A 699 -54.14 -34.13 43.93
N ARG A 700 -53.06 -34.47 43.22
CA ARG A 700 -52.83 -35.83 42.69
C ARG A 700 -52.73 -36.86 43.80
N ARG A 701 -52.03 -36.54 44.91
CA ARG A 701 -52.00 -37.40 46.11
C ARG A 701 -53.40 -37.63 46.64
N MET A 702 -54.15 -36.55 46.90
CA MET A 702 -55.54 -36.61 47.37
C MET A 702 -56.45 -37.42 46.43
N ARG A 703 -56.35 -37.21 45.11
CA ARG A 703 -57.10 -37.94 44.09
C ARG A 703 -56.71 -39.41 44.05
N HIS A 704 -55.43 -39.77 44.20
CA HIS A 704 -55.01 -41.16 44.32
C HIS A 704 -55.60 -41.82 45.56
N THR A 705 -55.60 -41.15 46.72
CA THR A 705 -56.25 -41.67 47.92
C THR A 705 -57.75 -41.86 47.71
N LEU A 706 -58.40 -40.90 47.05
CA LEU A 706 -59.83 -40.98 46.74
C LEU A 706 -60.15 -42.09 45.72
N ILE A 707 -59.29 -42.32 44.71
CA ILE A 707 -59.44 -43.41 43.74
C ILE A 707 -59.20 -44.78 44.42
N LYS A 708 -58.21 -44.90 45.31
CA LYS A 708 -58.02 -46.11 46.13
C LYS A 708 -59.25 -46.37 46.99
N PHE A 709 -59.79 -45.34 47.64
CA PHE A 709 -61.02 -45.46 48.41
C PHE A 709 -62.22 -45.83 47.53
N ARG A 710 -62.40 -45.15 46.39
CA ARG A 710 -63.47 -45.45 45.42
C ARG A 710 -63.34 -46.84 44.82
N SER A 711 -62.14 -47.33 44.54
CA SER A 711 -61.94 -48.69 44.00
C SER A 711 -62.27 -49.75 45.05
N LEU A 712 -61.99 -49.53 46.33
CA LEU A 712 -62.47 -50.40 47.41
C LEU A 712 -64.00 -50.38 47.51
N VAL A 713 -64.62 -49.20 47.45
CA VAL A 713 -66.08 -49.06 47.42
C VAL A 713 -66.68 -49.70 46.17
N HIS A 714 -66.06 -49.53 45.00
CA HIS A 714 -66.49 -50.14 43.74
C HIS A 714 -66.31 -51.65 43.74
N ILE A 715 -65.25 -52.20 44.34
CA ILE A 715 -65.09 -53.64 44.53
C ILE A 715 -66.21 -54.16 45.42
N TYR A 716 -66.51 -53.48 46.53
CA TYR A 716 -67.60 -53.87 47.42
C TYR A 716 -68.97 -53.80 46.73
N VAL A 717 -69.27 -52.69 46.04
CA VAL A 717 -70.54 -52.47 45.32
C VAL A 717 -70.65 -53.36 44.08
N ASN A 718 -69.58 -53.58 43.31
CA ASN A 718 -69.57 -54.46 42.14
C ASN A 718 -69.62 -55.92 42.54
N ARG A 719 -69.03 -56.34 43.67
CA ARG A 719 -69.22 -57.69 44.20
C ARG A 719 -70.69 -57.90 44.60
N ARG A 720 -71.33 -56.89 45.20
CA ARG A 720 -72.76 -56.89 45.53
C ARG A 720 -73.66 -56.83 44.28
N ARG A 721 -73.27 -56.12 43.22
CA ARG A 721 -73.96 -56.07 41.93
C ARG A 721 -73.73 -57.33 41.10
N TYR A 722 -72.54 -57.91 41.06
CA TYR A 722 -72.25 -59.17 40.38
C TYR A 722 -73.04 -60.33 41.00
N LEU A 723 -73.17 -60.36 42.33
CA LEU A 723 -74.08 -61.29 43.00
C LEU A 723 -75.56 -61.07 42.61
N LYS A 724 -76.00 -59.81 42.41
CA LYS A 724 -77.34 -59.48 41.88
C LYS A 724 -77.51 -59.73 40.37
N VAL A 725 -76.44 -59.62 39.58
CA VAL A 725 -76.43 -59.72 38.11
C VAL A 725 -76.21 -61.15 37.64
N ARG A 726 -75.52 -62.00 38.43
CA ARG A 726 -75.55 -63.47 38.28
C ARG A 726 -76.99 -64.03 38.42
N ASP A 727 -77.81 -63.37 39.23
CA ASP A 727 -79.26 -63.65 39.40
C ASP A 727 -80.11 -63.09 38.23
N GLN A 728 -79.59 -62.11 37.48
CA GLN A 728 -80.29 -61.44 36.38
C GLN A 728 -79.80 -61.87 34.97
N HIS A 729 -78.67 -62.59 34.88
CA HIS A 729 -78.16 -63.21 33.64
C HIS A 729 -78.99 -64.42 33.14
N SER A 730 -80.01 -64.87 33.89
CA SER A 730 -81.05 -65.79 33.42
C SER A 730 -82.16 -65.10 32.59
N LYS A 731 -82.11 -63.78 32.36
CA LYS A 731 -83.12 -63.07 31.56
C LYS A 731 -82.46 -62.01 30.65
N CYS A 732 -82.35 -62.38 29.37
CA CYS A 732 -82.15 -61.50 28.21
C CYS A 732 -80.85 -60.66 28.14
N SER A 733 -79.88 -61.30 27.52
CA SER A 733 -79.05 -60.85 26.39
C SER A 733 -79.41 -59.53 25.64
N ILE A 734 -78.44 -58.60 25.65
CA ILE A 734 -77.76 -57.95 24.48
C ILE A 734 -78.58 -56.95 23.59
N PRO A 735 -78.02 -55.80 23.11
CA PRO A 735 -76.84 -55.02 23.55
C PRO A 735 -76.93 -53.47 23.41
N VAL A 736 -76.19 -52.78 24.28
CA VAL A 736 -75.61 -51.45 24.01
C VAL A 736 -74.19 -51.67 23.50
N LEU A 737 -74.02 -51.69 22.18
CA LEU A 737 -72.73 -51.71 21.48
C LEU A 737 -72.87 -50.89 20.19
N ARG A 738 -72.86 -49.55 20.26
CA ARG A 738 -72.82 -48.74 19.01
C ARG A 738 -72.38 -47.28 19.09
N ARG A 739 -71.86 -46.76 20.22
CA ARG A 739 -71.58 -45.30 20.33
C ARG A 739 -70.24 -44.86 20.91
N GLN A 740 -69.29 -45.76 21.19
CA GLN A 740 -67.98 -45.39 21.76
C GLN A 740 -66.76 -46.00 21.05
N GLU A 741 -66.91 -46.50 19.83
CA GLU A 741 -65.79 -46.94 18.97
C GLU A 741 -65.51 -46.01 17.78
N LEU A 742 -66.24 -44.90 17.62
CA LEU A 742 -66.24 -44.07 16.41
C LEU A 742 -65.37 -42.79 16.47
N THR A 743 -64.59 -42.58 17.53
CA THR A 743 -63.60 -41.47 17.62
C THR A 743 -62.16 -41.93 17.84
N ARG A 744 -61.91 -43.23 17.71
CA ARG A 744 -60.57 -43.86 17.69
C ARG A 744 -60.26 -44.56 16.34
N ARG A 745 -61.08 -44.31 15.30
CA ARG A 745 -60.96 -44.93 13.96
C ARG A 745 -60.88 -43.91 12.82
N GLU A 746 -60.19 -42.79 13.03
CA GLU A 746 -59.80 -41.86 11.95
C GLU A 746 -58.27 -41.65 11.88
N VAL A 747 -57.49 -42.56 12.45
CA VAL A 747 -56.06 -42.70 12.14
C VAL A 747 -55.93 -43.98 11.34
N VAL A 748 -55.55 -43.86 10.07
CA VAL A 748 -55.17 -45.01 9.26
C VAL A 748 -54.01 -45.69 9.97
N ASP A 749 -54.11 -47.00 10.20
CA ASP A 749 -53.02 -47.78 10.78
C ASP A 749 -51.86 -47.81 9.78
N VAL A 750 -50.86 -46.93 9.90
CA VAL A 750 -49.74 -46.87 8.95
C VAL A 750 -48.71 -47.99 9.13
N THR A 751 -48.90 -48.89 10.11
CA THR A 751 -47.96 -49.97 10.41
C THR A 751 -47.88 -51.04 9.31
N HIS A 752 -48.88 -51.12 8.43
CA HIS A 752 -48.91 -52.04 7.29
C HIS A 752 -48.10 -51.57 6.07
N LEU A 753 -47.66 -50.30 6.03
CA LEU A 753 -46.86 -49.76 4.92
C LEU A 753 -45.44 -50.35 4.98
N GLU A 754 -44.91 -50.84 3.87
CA GLU A 754 -43.61 -51.51 3.82
C GLU A 754 -42.47 -50.54 4.19
N ILE A 755 -41.54 -51.00 5.03
CA ILE A 755 -40.27 -50.30 5.33
C ILE A 755 -39.16 -51.07 4.60
N PRO A 756 -38.29 -50.39 3.83
CA PRO A 756 -37.13 -51.02 3.20
C PRO A 756 -36.26 -51.78 4.22
N ALA A 757 -35.76 -52.95 3.83
CA ALA A 757 -34.97 -53.83 4.71
C ALA A 757 -33.74 -53.12 5.31
N GLU A 758 -33.11 -52.22 4.54
CA GLU A 758 -32.00 -51.37 4.99
C GLU A 758 -32.39 -50.50 6.20
N LEU A 759 -33.55 -49.85 6.14
CA LEU A 759 -34.05 -49.01 7.22
C LEU A 759 -34.51 -49.84 8.43
N MET A 760 -35.10 -51.02 8.21
CA MET A 760 -35.49 -51.93 9.29
C MET A 760 -34.29 -52.34 10.16
N GLY A 761 -33.18 -52.74 9.52
CA GLY A 761 -31.96 -53.11 10.24
C GLY A 761 -31.36 -51.95 11.04
N LEU A 762 -31.41 -50.73 10.51
CA LEU A 762 -30.98 -49.52 11.23
C LEU A 762 -31.86 -49.21 12.44
N LEU A 763 -33.19 -49.38 12.32
CA LEU A 763 -34.13 -49.13 13.41
C LEU A 763 -34.03 -50.17 14.55
N GLU A 764 -33.72 -51.43 14.22
CA GLU A 764 -33.46 -52.49 15.20
C GLU A 764 -32.14 -52.27 15.95
N ALA A 765 -31.07 -51.90 15.23
CA ALA A 765 -29.79 -51.53 15.83
C ALA A 765 -29.93 -50.31 16.77
N ALA A 766 -30.70 -49.31 16.36
CA ALA A 766 -30.99 -48.11 17.14
C ALA A 766 -31.81 -48.40 18.41
N ALA A 767 -32.71 -49.40 18.37
CA ALA A 767 -33.48 -49.82 19.54
C ALA A 767 -32.59 -50.44 20.64
N ALA A 768 -31.47 -51.05 20.26
CA ALA A 768 -30.52 -51.71 21.16
C ALA A 768 -29.38 -50.79 21.64
N ALA A 769 -29.13 -49.67 20.96
CA ALA A 769 -28.04 -48.75 21.28
C ALA A 769 -28.37 -47.80 22.44
N ARG A 770 -27.38 -47.49 23.30
CA ARG A 770 -27.47 -46.36 24.25
C ARG A 770 -27.05 -45.08 23.53
N GLU A 771 -27.82 -44.00 23.68
CA GLU A 771 -27.47 -42.68 23.14
C GLU A 771 -26.11 -42.21 23.72
N VAL A 772 -25.05 -42.29 22.90
CA VAL A 772 -23.67 -41.92 23.30
C VAL A 772 -23.51 -40.40 23.46
N ASN A 773 -24.31 -39.62 22.72
CA ASN A 773 -24.25 -38.16 22.66
C ASN A 773 -25.32 -37.44 23.51
N ALA A 774 -25.98 -38.17 24.42
CA ALA A 774 -27.03 -37.65 25.31
C ALA A 774 -26.44 -36.63 26.33
N GLY A 775 -26.25 -35.39 25.88
CA GLY A 775 -25.69 -34.30 26.70
C GLY A 775 -24.83 -33.30 25.92
N CYS A 776 -24.48 -33.59 24.66
CA CYS A 776 -23.65 -32.70 23.83
C CYS A 776 -24.44 -31.47 23.32
N VAL A 777 -25.76 -31.58 23.21
CA VAL A 777 -26.64 -30.49 22.79
C VAL A 777 -27.36 -29.91 24.01
N VAL A 778 -27.12 -28.63 24.29
CA VAL A 778 -27.72 -27.92 25.43
C VAL A 778 -28.36 -26.62 24.97
N LEU A 779 -29.51 -26.28 25.56
CA LEU A 779 -30.14 -24.98 25.33
C LEU A 779 -29.33 -23.87 25.99
N VAL A 780 -28.70 -23.04 25.17
CA VAL A 780 -27.89 -21.89 25.60
C VAL A 780 -28.62 -20.56 25.33
N PRO A 781 -28.34 -19.49 26.10
CA PRO A 781 -28.75 -18.13 25.73
C PRO A 781 -28.16 -17.73 24.37
N PRO A 782 -28.80 -16.80 23.63
CA PRO A 782 -28.28 -16.35 22.34
C PRO A 782 -26.85 -15.80 22.48
N PRO A 783 -25.93 -16.21 21.58
CA PRO A 783 -24.53 -15.80 21.65
C PRO A 783 -24.36 -14.29 21.49
N ALA A 784 -23.29 -13.76 22.09
CA ALA A 784 -22.95 -12.34 22.04
C ALA A 784 -22.47 -11.90 20.64
N LEU A 785 -21.87 -12.83 19.90
CA LEU A 785 -21.47 -12.65 18.51
C LEU A 785 -22.73 -12.78 17.66
N GLN A 786 -23.14 -11.68 17.02
CA GLN A 786 -24.31 -11.63 16.14
C GLN A 786 -23.80 -11.36 14.73
N PRO A 787 -23.90 -12.31 13.79
CA PRO A 787 -23.60 -12.06 12.40
C PRO A 787 -24.62 -11.07 11.83
N ASP A 788 -24.17 -10.23 10.91
CA ASP A 788 -25.02 -9.47 9.99
C ASP A 788 -25.12 -10.33 8.72
N PRO A 789 -26.33 -10.71 8.26
CA PRO A 789 -27.14 -9.72 7.57
C PRO A 789 -28.66 -9.85 7.79
N GLN A 790 -29.34 -8.73 7.58
CA GLN A 790 -30.78 -8.66 7.39
C GLN A 790 -31.22 -9.46 6.15
N LEU A 791 -31.62 -10.72 6.32
CA LEU A 791 -32.37 -11.45 5.30
C LEU A 791 -33.79 -10.87 5.23
N THR A 792 -34.06 -10.08 4.19
CA THR A 792 -35.40 -9.56 3.88
C THR A 792 -36.10 -10.51 2.92
N LEU A 793 -37.41 -10.69 3.10
CA LEU A 793 -38.20 -11.48 2.16
C LEU A 793 -38.19 -10.78 0.78
N PRO A 794 -38.12 -11.54 -0.33
CA PRO A 794 -38.19 -10.97 -1.67
C PRO A 794 -39.46 -10.12 -1.84
N LEU A 795 -39.33 -8.94 -2.44
CA LEU A 795 -40.44 -8.00 -2.62
C LEU A 795 -41.55 -8.58 -3.53
N ASP A 796 -41.18 -9.48 -4.44
CA ASP A 796 -42.06 -10.19 -5.39
C ASP A 796 -42.67 -11.47 -4.82
N ILE A 797 -42.43 -11.82 -3.54
CA ILE A 797 -42.89 -13.10 -2.95
C ILE A 797 -44.40 -13.35 -3.11
N ASN A 798 -45.21 -12.30 -3.17
CA ASN A 798 -46.67 -12.42 -3.30
C ASN A 798 -47.13 -12.85 -4.71
N ASP A 799 -46.27 -12.77 -5.74
CA ASP A 799 -46.57 -13.18 -7.11
C ASP A 799 -46.47 -14.71 -7.34
N TYR A 800 -46.02 -15.44 -6.31
CA TYR A 800 -45.74 -16.88 -6.34
C TYR A 800 -46.62 -17.68 -5.34
N PRO A 801 -47.96 -17.59 -5.38
CA PRO A 801 -48.80 -18.41 -4.50
C PRO A 801 -48.70 -19.90 -4.88
N MET A 802 -48.68 -20.80 -3.89
CA MET A 802 -48.56 -22.26 -4.10
C MET A 802 -49.61 -22.83 -5.08
N ALA A 803 -50.82 -22.27 -5.09
CA ALA A 803 -51.88 -22.66 -6.03
C ALA A 803 -51.51 -22.43 -7.52
N LYS A 804 -50.60 -21.49 -7.82
CA LYS A 804 -50.07 -21.27 -9.17
C LYS A 804 -49.07 -22.37 -9.55
N TYR A 805 -48.23 -22.82 -8.60
CA TYR A 805 -47.31 -23.94 -8.81
C TYR A 805 -48.06 -25.25 -9.07
N VAL A 806 -49.05 -25.57 -8.22
CA VAL A 806 -49.88 -26.79 -8.36
C VAL A 806 -50.55 -26.88 -9.74
N ARG A 807 -51.13 -25.78 -10.25
CA ARG A 807 -51.77 -25.76 -11.57
C ARG A 807 -50.80 -25.97 -12.74
N GLY A 808 -49.54 -25.58 -12.59
CA GLY A 808 -48.54 -25.64 -13.67
C GLY A 808 -47.68 -26.90 -13.65
N HIS A 809 -47.37 -27.42 -12.45
CA HIS A 809 -46.34 -28.44 -12.25
C HIS A 809 -46.87 -29.77 -11.73
N PHE A 810 -48.06 -29.81 -11.12
CA PHE A 810 -48.61 -31.09 -10.66
C PHE A 810 -49.28 -31.86 -11.80
N GLN A 811 -49.25 -33.19 -11.73
CA GLN A 811 -49.97 -34.06 -12.67
C GLN A 811 -51.48 -33.91 -12.52
N GLU A 812 -51.95 -33.87 -11.27
CA GLU A 812 -53.33 -33.53 -10.92
C GLU A 812 -53.33 -32.24 -10.09
N PRO A 813 -54.17 -31.24 -10.40
CA PRO A 813 -54.20 -29.96 -9.70
C PRO A 813 -54.91 -30.06 -8.33
N ALA A 814 -54.54 -31.05 -7.53
CA ALA A 814 -55.03 -31.29 -6.18
C ALA A 814 -53.90 -31.07 -5.15
N PHE A 815 -54.21 -30.35 -4.07
CA PHE A 815 -53.26 -30.06 -3.00
C PHE A 815 -53.97 -30.08 -1.64
N GLY A 816 -53.54 -30.98 -0.76
CA GLY A 816 -54.07 -31.24 0.57
C GLY A 816 -53.62 -32.60 1.09
N MET A 817 -53.67 -32.77 2.42
CA MET A 817 -53.28 -33.99 3.10
C MET A 817 -54.01 -35.23 2.56
N LEU A 818 -53.26 -36.32 2.36
CA LEU A 818 -53.75 -37.59 1.85
C LEU A 818 -53.50 -38.68 2.89
N THR A 819 -54.45 -39.60 3.04
CA THR A 819 -54.37 -40.69 4.01
C THR A 819 -54.04 -42.05 3.38
N ALA A 820 -53.99 -42.12 2.05
CA ALA A 820 -53.63 -43.30 1.29
C ALA A 820 -52.36 -43.04 0.46
N PRO A 821 -51.54 -44.07 0.15
CA PRO A 821 -50.38 -43.93 -0.71
C PRO A 821 -50.73 -43.29 -2.06
N LEU A 822 -49.82 -42.49 -2.60
CA LEU A 822 -49.93 -41.93 -3.94
C LEU A 822 -49.98 -43.07 -4.98
N LYS A 823 -50.77 -42.87 -6.03
CA LYS A 823 -50.82 -43.75 -7.21
C LYS A 823 -49.91 -43.28 -8.34
N ALA A 824 -49.59 -41.99 -8.36
CA ALA A 824 -48.65 -41.31 -9.25
C ALA A 824 -47.96 -40.19 -8.46
N PRO A 825 -46.71 -39.81 -8.80
CA PRO A 825 -46.03 -38.69 -8.16
C PRO A 825 -46.79 -37.36 -8.38
N LEU A 826 -46.61 -36.42 -7.46
CA LEU A 826 -47.29 -35.12 -7.51
C LEU A 826 -46.78 -34.29 -8.68
N THR A 827 -45.46 -34.21 -8.86
CA THR A 827 -44.78 -33.51 -9.96
C THR A 827 -44.50 -34.43 -11.14
N ARG A 828 -44.08 -33.84 -12.27
CA ARG A 828 -43.68 -34.60 -13.47
C ARG A 828 -42.22 -35.04 -13.30
N LEU A 829 -42.01 -36.34 -13.16
CA LEU A 829 -40.69 -36.97 -12.99
C LEU A 829 -40.41 -37.94 -14.14
N ASP A 830 -39.14 -38.28 -14.31
CA ASP A 830 -38.70 -39.36 -15.21
C ASP A 830 -39.26 -40.71 -14.74
N GLU A 831 -39.62 -41.59 -15.69
CA GLU A 831 -40.31 -42.85 -15.39
C GLU A 831 -39.55 -43.74 -14.39
N GLU A 832 -38.21 -43.69 -14.41
CA GLU A 832 -37.31 -44.42 -13.51
C GLU A 832 -37.43 -43.96 -12.05
N LEU A 833 -37.77 -42.69 -11.82
CA LEU A 833 -37.87 -42.08 -10.48
C LEU A 833 -39.27 -42.17 -9.89
N CYS A 834 -40.29 -42.47 -10.71
CA CYS A 834 -41.68 -42.58 -10.27
C CYS A 834 -41.87 -43.61 -9.15
N HIS A 835 -41.22 -44.77 -9.24
CA HIS A 835 -41.36 -45.82 -8.21
C HIS A 835 -40.75 -45.38 -6.87
N GLU A 836 -39.59 -44.74 -6.90
CA GLU A 836 -38.93 -44.21 -5.71
C GLU A 836 -39.73 -43.07 -5.07
N ALA A 837 -40.29 -42.16 -5.86
CA ALA A 837 -41.16 -41.09 -5.38
C ALA A 837 -42.40 -41.61 -4.65
N LEU A 838 -43.00 -42.71 -5.14
CA LEU A 838 -44.15 -43.36 -4.49
C LEU A 838 -43.76 -44.05 -3.18
N SER A 839 -42.60 -44.71 -3.15
CA SER A 839 -42.04 -45.31 -1.93
C SER A 839 -41.72 -44.25 -0.87
N LEU A 840 -41.14 -43.11 -1.26
CA LEU A 840 -40.90 -41.97 -0.36
C LEU A 840 -42.19 -41.46 0.28
N PHE A 841 -43.28 -41.38 -0.47
CA PHE A 841 -44.56 -40.96 0.08
C PHE A 841 -45.10 -41.92 1.16
N GLN A 842 -44.92 -43.23 0.97
CA GLN A 842 -45.28 -44.22 2.00
C GLN A 842 -44.45 -44.04 3.27
N LEU A 843 -43.16 -43.72 3.12
CA LEU A 843 -42.27 -43.40 4.25
C LEU A 843 -42.70 -42.11 4.96
N ILE A 844 -43.13 -41.07 4.23
CA ILE A 844 -43.66 -39.83 4.84
C ILE A 844 -44.93 -40.13 5.65
N LEU A 845 -45.88 -40.89 5.09
CA LEU A 845 -47.09 -41.29 5.81
C LEU A 845 -46.76 -42.06 7.09
N ARG A 846 -45.78 -42.96 7.02
CA ARG A 846 -45.33 -43.74 8.17
C ARG A 846 -44.61 -42.88 9.21
N PHE A 847 -43.71 -42.00 8.80
CA PHE A 847 -43.02 -41.06 9.70
C PHE A 847 -44.03 -40.19 10.48
N MET A 848 -45.06 -39.68 9.80
CA MET A 848 -46.08 -38.83 10.42
C MET A 848 -47.05 -39.60 11.32
N GLY A 849 -47.41 -40.83 10.96
CA GLY A 849 -48.51 -41.58 11.59
C GLY A 849 -48.11 -42.69 12.57
N ASP A 850 -46.85 -43.14 12.60
CA ASP A 850 -46.43 -44.29 13.40
C ASP A 850 -46.22 -43.89 14.88
N PRO A 851 -47.04 -44.38 15.82
CA PRO A 851 -46.93 -44.02 17.24
C PRO A 851 -45.71 -44.66 17.92
N GLY A 852 -45.07 -45.66 17.30
CA GLY A 852 -43.89 -46.35 17.83
C GLY A 852 -42.59 -45.59 17.59
N LEU A 853 -42.57 -44.62 16.67
CA LEU A 853 -41.39 -43.80 16.39
C LEU A 853 -41.19 -42.74 17.48
N GLY A 854 -40.02 -42.73 18.11
CA GLY A 854 -39.61 -41.69 19.05
C GLY A 854 -38.10 -41.72 19.33
N GLY A 855 -37.55 -40.60 19.78
CA GLY A 855 -36.10 -40.49 20.06
C GLY A 855 -35.23 -40.77 18.84
N LEU A 856 -34.15 -41.53 19.02
CA LEU A 856 -33.19 -41.89 17.97
C LEU A 856 -33.83 -42.55 16.73
N GLN A 857 -34.86 -43.38 16.93
CA GLN A 857 -35.55 -44.07 15.83
C GLN A 857 -36.29 -43.09 14.89
N GLU A 858 -36.85 -42.01 15.44
CA GLU A 858 -37.51 -40.97 14.64
C GLU A 858 -36.47 -40.16 13.84
N THR A 859 -35.34 -39.81 14.46
CA THR A 859 -34.22 -39.12 13.78
C THR A 859 -33.65 -39.95 12.64
N LEU A 860 -33.40 -41.25 12.87
CA LEU A 860 -32.89 -42.15 11.82
C LEU A 860 -33.88 -42.34 10.68
N PHE A 861 -35.17 -42.52 11.00
CA PHE A 861 -36.21 -42.64 9.98
C PHE A 861 -36.29 -41.40 9.10
N GLY A 862 -36.25 -40.21 9.70
CA GLY A 862 -36.21 -38.95 8.97
C GLY A 862 -34.94 -38.77 8.14
N ASN A 863 -33.77 -39.10 8.69
CA ASN A 863 -32.50 -39.03 7.96
C ASN A 863 -32.47 -39.97 6.76
N TYR A 864 -33.10 -41.13 6.83
CA TYR A 864 -33.24 -42.03 5.68
C TYR A 864 -34.06 -41.40 4.55
N ILE A 865 -35.17 -40.72 4.87
CA ILE A 865 -35.97 -39.99 3.87
C ILE A 865 -35.13 -38.87 3.23
N VAL A 866 -34.40 -38.11 4.04
CA VAL A 866 -33.53 -37.02 3.55
C VAL A 866 -32.38 -37.55 2.69
N GLN A 867 -31.76 -38.67 3.08
CA GLN A 867 -30.66 -39.30 2.35
C GLN A 867 -31.05 -39.68 0.92
N LYS A 868 -32.29 -40.16 0.71
CA LYS A 868 -32.80 -40.45 -0.64
C LYS A 868 -32.87 -39.19 -1.52
N GLY A 869 -33.26 -38.04 -0.96
CA GLY A 869 -33.24 -36.76 -1.65
C GLY A 869 -31.82 -36.20 -1.89
N LEU A 870 -30.86 -36.54 -1.04
CA LEU A 870 -29.44 -36.22 -1.25
C LEU A 870 -28.85 -37.05 -2.39
N SER A 871 -29.07 -38.37 -2.38
CA SER A 871 -28.55 -39.30 -3.39
C SER A 871 -29.16 -39.12 -4.77
N VAL A 872 -30.43 -38.72 -4.86
CA VAL A 872 -31.15 -38.59 -6.14
C VAL A 872 -31.69 -37.16 -6.28
N PRO A 873 -30.96 -36.26 -6.98
CA PRO A 873 -31.35 -34.86 -7.13
C PRO A 873 -32.74 -34.64 -7.75
N GLY A 874 -33.15 -35.52 -8.68
CA GLY A 874 -34.46 -35.46 -9.34
C GLY A 874 -35.65 -35.64 -8.39
N LEU A 875 -35.45 -36.19 -7.18
CA LEU A 875 -36.52 -36.42 -6.20
C LEU A 875 -36.72 -35.26 -5.21
N ARG A 876 -35.84 -34.23 -5.22
CA ARG A 876 -35.84 -33.19 -4.18
C ARG A 876 -37.09 -32.34 -4.17
N ASP A 877 -37.52 -31.83 -5.33
CA ASP A 877 -38.72 -31.02 -5.45
C ASP A 877 -39.98 -31.84 -5.19
N GLU A 878 -40.02 -33.09 -5.65
CA GLU A 878 -41.11 -34.02 -5.35
C GLU A 878 -41.23 -34.26 -3.85
N LEU A 879 -40.12 -34.56 -3.17
CA LEU A 879 -40.10 -34.80 -1.73
C LEU A 879 -40.56 -33.57 -0.94
N LEU A 880 -40.10 -32.38 -1.32
CA LEU A 880 -40.55 -31.12 -0.70
C LEU A 880 -42.02 -30.82 -1.00
N ALA A 881 -42.50 -31.11 -2.21
CA ALA A 881 -43.90 -30.94 -2.60
C ALA A 881 -44.82 -31.93 -1.86
N GLN A 882 -44.40 -33.19 -1.71
CA GLN A 882 -45.11 -34.21 -0.94
C GLN A 882 -45.20 -33.83 0.54
N ALA A 883 -44.10 -33.39 1.15
CA ALA A 883 -44.09 -32.91 2.54
C ALA A 883 -44.98 -31.66 2.72
N ALA A 884 -44.90 -30.69 1.80
CA ALA A 884 -45.76 -29.49 1.79
C ALA A 884 -47.25 -29.86 1.63
N ASN A 885 -47.55 -30.88 0.82
CA ASN A 885 -48.91 -31.39 0.61
C ASN A 885 -49.50 -32.00 1.91
N GLN A 886 -48.68 -32.75 2.66
CA GLN A 886 -49.11 -33.42 3.89
C GLN A 886 -49.35 -32.49 5.09
N VAL A 887 -48.67 -31.33 5.11
CA VAL A 887 -48.87 -30.33 6.16
C VAL A 887 -50.02 -29.38 5.86
N TRP A 888 -50.52 -29.33 4.63
CA TRP A 888 -51.59 -28.40 4.27
C TRP A 888 -52.98 -28.90 4.69
N ARG A 889 -53.65 -28.12 5.55
CA ARG A 889 -54.99 -28.42 6.12
C ARG A 889 -55.07 -29.80 6.80
N ASN A 890 -54.01 -30.20 7.48
CA ASN A 890 -53.98 -31.44 8.23
C ASN A 890 -54.85 -31.31 9.50
N THR A 891 -55.79 -32.21 9.70
CA THR A 891 -56.71 -32.17 10.86
C THR A 891 -56.14 -32.84 12.11
N ASN A 892 -55.02 -33.56 11.99
CA ASN A 892 -54.35 -34.24 13.09
C ASN A 892 -53.08 -33.47 13.49
N VAL A 893 -53.14 -32.81 14.66
CA VAL A 893 -52.09 -31.94 15.19
C VAL A 893 -50.73 -32.66 15.35
N ASN A 894 -50.73 -33.94 15.75
CA ASN A 894 -49.48 -34.69 15.94
C ASN A 894 -48.84 -35.07 14.59
N ASN A 895 -49.67 -35.47 13.61
CA ASN A 895 -49.19 -35.77 12.27
C ASN A 895 -48.68 -34.49 11.60
N GLU A 896 -49.40 -33.39 11.77
CA GLU A 896 -49.05 -32.08 11.23
C GLU A 896 -47.69 -31.58 11.78
N GLU A 897 -47.46 -31.68 13.09
CA GLU A 897 -46.19 -31.29 13.73
C GLU A 897 -45.00 -32.11 13.22
N ARG A 898 -45.16 -33.42 13.05
CA ARG A 898 -44.14 -34.29 12.44
C ARG A 898 -43.91 -33.96 10.96
N GLY A 899 -44.95 -33.64 10.20
CA GLY A 899 -44.82 -33.21 8.82
C GLY A 899 -43.99 -31.92 8.69
N TRP A 900 -44.22 -30.93 9.56
CA TRP A 900 -43.42 -29.70 9.59
C TRP A 900 -41.98 -29.94 10.04
N LEU A 901 -41.76 -30.85 10.98
CA LEU A 901 -40.42 -31.27 11.39
C LEU A 901 -39.65 -31.88 10.20
N LEU A 902 -40.28 -32.79 9.45
CA LEU A 902 -39.68 -33.42 8.27
C LEU A 902 -39.36 -32.40 7.18
N LEU A 903 -40.29 -31.47 6.89
CA LEU A 903 -40.05 -30.39 5.92
C LEU A 903 -38.87 -29.51 6.34
N ALA A 904 -38.78 -29.13 7.62
CA ALA A 904 -37.67 -28.34 8.14
C ALA A 904 -36.32 -29.08 8.04
N THR A 905 -36.30 -30.41 8.22
CA THR A 905 -35.10 -31.23 8.06
C THR A 905 -34.67 -31.38 6.60
N CYS A 906 -35.60 -31.55 5.66
CA CYS A 906 -35.27 -31.56 4.23
C CYS A 906 -34.63 -30.23 3.79
N LEU A 907 -35.17 -29.11 4.24
CA LEU A 907 -34.64 -27.76 3.99
C LEU A 907 -33.28 -27.47 4.64
N SER A 908 -32.82 -28.36 5.52
CA SER A 908 -31.47 -28.29 6.12
C SER A 908 -30.42 -28.97 5.23
N ALA A 909 -30.84 -29.86 4.33
CA ALA A 909 -29.96 -30.75 3.58
C ALA A 909 -29.82 -30.40 2.09
N PHE A 910 -30.90 -30.00 1.42
CA PHE A 910 -30.87 -29.64 -0.01
C PHE A 910 -31.80 -28.46 -0.31
N PRO A 911 -31.43 -27.58 -1.26
CA PRO A 911 -32.29 -26.48 -1.68
C PRO A 911 -33.42 -26.97 -2.62
N PRO A 912 -34.60 -26.32 -2.62
CA PRO A 912 -35.57 -26.48 -3.70
C PRO A 912 -35.00 -25.95 -5.02
N SER A 913 -35.51 -26.43 -6.16
CA SER A 913 -35.14 -25.86 -7.46
C SER A 913 -35.60 -24.41 -7.61
N ALA A 914 -34.97 -23.67 -8.52
CA ALA A 914 -35.36 -22.30 -8.87
C ALA A 914 -36.79 -22.18 -9.43
N ALA A 915 -37.41 -23.29 -9.86
CA ALA A 915 -38.80 -23.30 -10.28
C ALA A 915 -39.77 -23.40 -9.10
N PHE A 916 -39.31 -23.86 -7.93
CA PHE A 916 -40.15 -24.14 -6.76
C PHE A 916 -39.85 -23.25 -5.53
N ASP A 917 -38.62 -22.76 -5.39
CA ASP A 917 -38.11 -22.04 -4.22
C ASP A 917 -39.01 -20.88 -3.71
N LYS A 918 -39.43 -19.96 -4.58
CA LYS A 918 -40.29 -18.81 -4.24
C LYS A 918 -41.71 -19.24 -3.87
N TYR A 919 -42.23 -20.27 -4.53
CA TYR A 919 -43.55 -20.83 -4.24
C TYR A 919 -43.58 -21.50 -2.87
N LEU A 920 -42.53 -22.27 -2.55
CA LEU A 920 -42.38 -22.91 -1.25
C LEU A 920 -42.14 -21.88 -0.14
N LEU A 921 -41.35 -20.83 -0.40
CA LEU A 921 -41.14 -19.72 0.54
C LEU A 921 -42.44 -18.97 0.83
N LYS A 922 -43.27 -18.70 -0.18
CA LYS A 922 -44.59 -18.09 -0.02
C LYS A 922 -45.53 -19.03 0.76
N PHE A 923 -45.54 -20.32 0.44
CA PHE A 923 -46.33 -21.33 1.14
C PHE A 923 -46.01 -21.38 2.64
N VAL A 924 -44.73 -21.53 3.00
CA VAL A 924 -44.28 -21.52 4.40
C VAL A 924 -44.65 -20.21 5.08
N SER A 925 -44.52 -19.08 4.39
CA SER A 925 -44.84 -17.76 4.93
C SER A 925 -46.33 -17.59 5.25
N ASP A 926 -47.22 -18.19 4.46
CA ASP A 926 -48.66 -18.05 4.64
C ASP A 926 -49.23 -19.09 5.61
N TYR A 927 -48.69 -20.32 5.65
CA TYR A 927 -49.36 -21.47 6.26
C TYR A 927 -48.61 -22.15 7.41
N ALA A 928 -47.31 -21.91 7.61
CA ALA A 928 -46.59 -22.52 8.73
C ALA A 928 -47.03 -21.93 10.08
N PHE A 929 -47.24 -22.78 11.09
CA PHE A 929 -47.68 -22.40 12.44
C PHE A 929 -46.64 -22.79 13.51
N ALA A 930 -46.92 -22.44 14.78
CA ALA A 930 -46.15 -22.82 15.97
C ALA A 930 -44.63 -22.82 15.78
N GLY A 931 -44.01 -21.64 15.60
CA GLY A 931 -42.55 -21.52 15.55
C GLY A 931 -41.85 -22.04 14.29
N TYR A 932 -42.48 -22.89 13.47
CA TYR A 932 -41.89 -23.41 12.24
C TYR A 932 -41.81 -22.37 11.11
N LYS A 933 -42.71 -21.39 11.08
CA LYS A 933 -42.66 -20.27 10.10
C LYS A 933 -41.29 -19.59 10.05
N PRO A 934 -40.74 -19.03 11.14
CA PRO A 934 -39.42 -18.41 11.11
C PRO A 934 -38.26 -19.39 10.88
N VAL A 935 -38.40 -20.66 11.32
CA VAL A 935 -37.37 -21.70 11.11
C VAL A 935 -37.23 -22.04 9.63
N CYS A 936 -38.35 -22.37 8.98
CA CYS A 936 -38.37 -22.75 7.58
C CYS A 936 -38.07 -21.55 6.65
N GLN A 937 -38.58 -20.34 6.96
CA GLN A 937 -38.23 -19.12 6.21
C GLN A 937 -36.73 -18.87 6.20
N ARG A 938 -36.06 -18.96 7.36
CA ARG A 938 -34.63 -18.74 7.45
C ARG A 938 -33.85 -19.80 6.66
N LYS A 939 -34.20 -21.08 6.83
CA LYS A 939 -33.53 -22.18 6.10
C LYS A 939 -33.68 -22.04 4.60
N LEU A 940 -34.88 -21.72 4.10
CA LEU A 940 -35.13 -21.47 2.68
C LEU A 940 -34.33 -20.29 2.15
N MET A 941 -34.34 -19.15 2.85
CA MET A 941 -33.61 -17.96 2.39
C MET A 941 -32.10 -18.21 2.31
N HIS A 942 -31.51 -18.95 3.26
CA HIS A 942 -30.11 -19.36 3.16
C HIS A 942 -29.90 -20.38 2.02
N ALA A 943 -30.75 -21.40 1.92
CA ALA A 943 -30.65 -22.40 0.85
C ALA A 943 -30.70 -21.75 -0.55
N MET A 944 -31.61 -20.79 -0.75
CA MET A 944 -31.74 -20.01 -1.99
C MET A 944 -30.49 -19.17 -2.29
N ALA A 945 -29.90 -18.53 -1.27
CA ALA A 945 -28.68 -17.75 -1.43
C ALA A 945 -27.48 -18.62 -1.87
N HIS A 946 -27.35 -19.84 -1.32
CA HIS A 946 -26.29 -20.77 -1.72
C HIS A 946 -26.57 -21.47 -3.06
N SER A 947 -27.83 -21.70 -3.43
CA SER A 947 -28.20 -22.30 -4.72
C SER A 947 -27.81 -21.44 -5.94
N GLN A 948 -27.59 -20.13 -5.77
CA GLN A 948 -27.09 -19.26 -6.83
C GLN A 948 -25.62 -19.54 -7.21
N LEU A 949 -24.89 -20.31 -6.40
CA LEU A 949 -23.47 -20.65 -6.61
C LEU A 949 -23.25 -21.94 -7.43
N GLY A 950 -24.30 -22.68 -7.81
CA GLY A 950 -24.23 -23.84 -8.71
C GLY A 950 -25.05 -25.06 -8.28
N ALA A 951 -25.08 -26.10 -9.14
CA ALA A 951 -25.88 -27.32 -8.96
C ALA A 951 -25.42 -28.24 -7.80
N ALA A 952 -24.22 -28.02 -7.26
CA ALA A 952 -23.62 -28.81 -6.18
C ALA A 952 -23.90 -28.26 -4.76
N ALA A 953 -24.88 -27.37 -4.59
CA ALA A 953 -25.18 -26.70 -3.33
C ALA A 953 -25.95 -27.55 -2.29
N ALA A 954 -25.87 -28.88 -2.33
CA ALA A 954 -26.50 -29.77 -1.35
C ALA A 954 -25.48 -30.23 -0.30
N ARG A 955 -25.96 -30.61 0.88
CA ARG A 955 -25.14 -31.22 1.94
C ARG A 955 -24.62 -32.58 1.51
N THR A 956 -23.47 -32.98 2.06
CA THR A 956 -22.89 -34.31 1.81
C THR A 956 -23.54 -35.37 2.69
N PHE A 957 -23.89 -34.99 3.92
CA PHE A 957 -24.48 -35.89 4.92
C PHE A 957 -25.87 -35.42 5.36
N PRO A 958 -26.72 -36.33 5.90
CA PRO A 958 -27.98 -35.96 6.53
C PRO A 958 -27.81 -35.00 7.72
N PRO A 959 -28.89 -34.30 8.12
CA PRO A 959 -28.87 -33.38 9.25
C PRO A 959 -28.41 -34.03 10.56
N SER A 960 -27.54 -33.30 11.27
CA SER A 960 -26.97 -33.69 12.57
C SER A 960 -28.01 -33.71 13.71
N LEU A 961 -27.65 -34.31 14.85
CA LEU A 961 -28.46 -34.31 16.07
C LEU A 961 -28.75 -32.87 16.55
N LEU A 962 -27.79 -31.94 16.38
CA LEU A 962 -27.99 -30.53 16.69
C LEU A 962 -29.12 -29.93 15.84
N GLU A 963 -29.17 -30.24 14.55
CA GLU A 963 -30.21 -29.77 13.63
C GLU A 963 -31.58 -30.37 13.95
N TRP A 964 -31.64 -31.67 14.22
CA TRP A 964 -32.88 -32.34 14.64
C TRP A 964 -33.43 -31.76 15.96
N THR A 965 -32.56 -31.56 16.93
CA THR A 965 -32.92 -30.98 18.22
C THR A 965 -33.39 -29.53 18.05
N ALA A 966 -32.68 -28.73 17.24
CA ALA A 966 -33.04 -27.34 16.97
C ALA A 966 -34.36 -27.23 16.21
N ASN A 967 -34.62 -28.08 15.22
CA ASN A 967 -35.88 -28.08 14.45
C ASN A 967 -37.07 -28.45 15.37
N ARG A 968 -36.90 -29.47 16.22
CA ARG A 968 -37.94 -29.90 17.17
C ARG A 968 -38.22 -28.85 18.25
N GLN A 969 -37.18 -28.18 18.74
CA GLN A 969 -37.31 -27.10 19.74
C GLN A 969 -37.62 -25.73 19.10
N GLN A 970 -37.67 -25.65 17.77
CA GLN A 970 -37.91 -24.44 16.98
C GLN A 970 -36.94 -23.31 17.36
N ALA A 971 -35.66 -23.67 17.54
CA ALA A 971 -34.60 -22.81 18.06
C ALA A 971 -33.50 -22.55 17.01
N SER A 972 -32.73 -21.48 17.20
CA SER A 972 -31.49 -21.24 16.44
C SER A 972 -30.36 -22.13 16.96
N MET A 973 -29.38 -22.42 16.12
CA MET A 973 -28.20 -23.21 16.47
C MET A 973 -26.99 -22.32 16.80
N ALA A 974 -26.08 -22.84 17.61
CA ALA A 974 -24.78 -22.24 17.89
C ALA A 974 -23.74 -23.33 18.15
N LEU A 975 -22.48 -23.04 17.83
CA LEU A 975 -21.33 -23.90 18.13
C LEU A 975 -20.29 -23.13 18.94
N ASP A 976 -19.65 -23.83 19.88
CA ASP A 976 -18.55 -23.29 20.65
C ASP A 976 -17.23 -23.53 19.89
N LEU A 977 -16.47 -22.46 19.67
CA LEU A 977 -15.20 -22.44 18.97
C LEU A 977 -14.07 -22.08 19.93
N HIS A 978 -12.97 -22.84 19.83
CA HIS A 978 -11.77 -22.63 20.61
C HIS A 978 -10.65 -22.14 19.70
N CYS A 979 -10.12 -20.96 19.99
CA CYS A 979 -8.96 -20.42 19.28
C CYS A 979 -7.66 -20.90 19.93
N PHE A 980 -6.59 -21.07 19.14
CA PHE A 980 -5.27 -21.52 19.64
C PHE A 980 -4.63 -20.58 20.68
N ASN A 981 -5.09 -19.34 20.78
CA ASN A 981 -4.66 -18.39 21.80
C ASN A 981 -5.37 -18.56 23.16
N GLY A 982 -6.25 -19.56 23.30
CA GLY A 982 -6.97 -19.86 24.54
C GLY A 982 -8.35 -19.20 24.66
N ASP A 983 -8.76 -18.38 23.69
CA ASP A 983 -10.09 -17.77 23.70
C ASP A 983 -11.18 -18.78 23.28
N GLN A 984 -12.37 -18.62 23.85
CA GLN A 984 -13.55 -19.40 23.49
C GLN A 984 -14.68 -18.46 23.05
N PHE A 985 -15.26 -18.73 21.87
CA PHE A 985 -16.40 -17.99 21.33
C PHE A 985 -17.57 -18.94 21.14
N SER A 986 -18.78 -18.50 21.50
CA SER A 986 -20.00 -19.19 21.10
C SER A 986 -20.56 -18.46 19.88
N CYS A 987 -20.59 -19.13 18.74
CA CYS A 987 -20.95 -18.53 17.45
C CYS A 987 -22.28 -19.09 16.96
N PRO A 988 -23.24 -18.23 16.56
CA PRO A 988 -24.47 -18.69 15.94
C PRO A 988 -24.17 -19.31 14.58
N ILE A 989 -24.85 -20.40 14.26
CA ILE A 989 -24.67 -21.11 12.99
C ILE A 989 -26.02 -21.46 12.36
N HIS A 990 -26.05 -21.60 11.04
CA HIS A 990 -27.19 -22.13 10.30
C HIS A 990 -26.78 -23.36 9.48
N SER A 991 -27.77 -24.11 8.98
CA SER A 991 -27.52 -25.37 8.24
C SER A 991 -26.60 -25.20 7.03
N TRP A 992 -26.57 -24.01 6.45
CA TRP A 992 -25.78 -23.68 5.26
C TRP A 992 -24.46 -22.94 5.54
N SER A 993 -24.04 -22.80 6.80
CA SER A 993 -22.80 -22.05 7.13
C SER A 993 -21.55 -22.81 6.71
N THR A 994 -20.65 -22.15 5.98
CA THR A 994 -19.36 -22.73 5.58
C THR A 994 -18.27 -22.52 6.64
N GLY A 995 -17.17 -23.28 6.54
CA GLY A 995 -16.01 -23.11 7.42
C GLY A 995 -15.43 -21.70 7.37
N GLU A 996 -15.41 -21.10 6.19
CA GLU A 996 -14.93 -19.73 5.96
C GLU A 996 -15.89 -18.66 6.51
N ASP A 997 -17.21 -18.86 6.41
CA ASP A 997 -18.19 -17.95 7.03
C ASP A 997 -18.01 -17.91 8.56
N LEU A 998 -17.92 -19.10 9.18
CA LEU A 998 -17.81 -19.24 10.62
C LEU A 998 -16.47 -18.68 11.16
N ALA A 999 -15.37 -18.98 10.50
CA ALA A 999 -14.07 -18.40 10.84
C ALA A 999 -14.05 -16.88 10.60
N GLY A 1000 -14.64 -16.42 9.51
CA GLY A 1000 -14.77 -15.01 9.15
C GLY A 1000 -15.51 -14.20 10.20
N ASP A 1001 -16.61 -14.71 10.75
CA ASP A 1001 -17.38 -14.03 11.81
C ASP A 1001 -16.57 -13.85 13.10
N VAL A 1002 -15.76 -14.84 13.48
CA VAL A 1002 -14.85 -14.73 14.63
C VAL A 1002 -13.74 -13.70 14.38
N LEU A 1003 -13.13 -13.72 13.20
CA LEU A 1003 -12.04 -12.80 12.84
C LEU A 1003 -12.54 -11.35 12.73
N LYS A 1004 -13.71 -11.13 12.12
CA LYS A 1004 -14.38 -9.82 12.07
C LYS A 1004 -14.69 -9.30 13.46
N HIS A 1005 -15.21 -10.16 14.35
CA HIS A 1005 -15.45 -9.79 15.75
C HIS A 1005 -14.15 -9.40 16.48
N ARG A 1006 -13.00 -9.96 16.09
CA ARG A 1006 -11.67 -9.59 16.61
C ARG A 1006 -11.08 -8.31 15.99
N GLY A 1007 -11.79 -7.66 15.05
CA GLY A 1007 -11.37 -6.40 14.43
C GLY A 1007 -10.59 -6.57 13.12
N LEU A 1008 -10.53 -7.78 12.54
CA LEU A 1008 -10.01 -8.00 11.19
C LEU A 1008 -11.10 -7.72 10.16
N ALA A 1009 -11.15 -6.47 9.68
CA ALA A 1009 -12.11 -6.04 8.65
C ALA A 1009 -11.73 -6.56 7.24
N GLU A 1010 -10.43 -6.73 6.97
CA GLU A 1010 -9.87 -7.20 5.69
C GLU A 1010 -8.98 -8.43 5.92
N GLY A 1011 -8.90 -9.33 4.93
CA GLY A 1011 -8.07 -10.55 5.02
C GLY A 1011 -8.66 -11.70 5.85
N TRP A 1012 -9.97 -11.68 6.12
CA TRP A 1012 -10.68 -12.76 6.81
C TRP A 1012 -10.99 -13.97 5.91
N ARG A 1013 -10.78 -13.84 4.60
CA ARG A 1013 -10.96 -14.93 3.62
C ARG A 1013 -9.78 -15.89 3.61
N GLY A 1014 -10.03 -17.16 3.33
CA GLY A 1014 -9.02 -18.24 3.33
C GLY A 1014 -8.76 -18.90 4.69
N TRP A 1015 -9.59 -18.63 5.70
CA TRP A 1015 -9.54 -19.29 7.00
C TRP A 1015 -10.65 -20.35 7.10
N THR A 1016 -10.42 -21.38 7.91
CA THR A 1016 -11.39 -22.46 8.15
C THR A 1016 -11.33 -22.93 9.59
N VAL A 1017 -12.24 -23.82 9.97
CA VAL A 1017 -12.29 -24.46 11.29
C VAL A 1017 -11.85 -25.92 11.19
N ALA A 1018 -11.31 -26.47 12.28
CA ALA A 1018 -11.01 -27.88 12.40
C ALA A 1018 -11.64 -28.41 13.69
N MET A 1019 -12.09 -29.66 13.67
CA MET A 1019 -12.74 -30.29 14.82
C MET A 1019 -11.82 -31.34 15.43
N LYS A 1020 -11.80 -31.40 16.76
CA LYS A 1020 -10.99 -32.35 17.51
C LYS A 1020 -11.87 -33.46 18.07
N ALA A 1021 -11.66 -34.69 17.59
CA ALA A 1021 -12.32 -35.90 18.09
C ALA A 1021 -11.31 -36.74 18.88
N GLY A 1022 -11.35 -36.65 20.21
CA GLY A 1022 -10.37 -37.32 21.07
C GLY A 1022 -8.93 -36.83 20.81
N ALA A 1023 -8.08 -37.68 20.24
CA ALA A 1023 -6.70 -37.36 19.88
C ALA A 1023 -6.50 -36.96 18.40
N GLN A 1024 -7.53 -37.10 17.57
CA GLN A 1024 -7.48 -36.86 16.12
C GLN A 1024 -8.10 -35.50 15.76
N TRP A 1025 -7.58 -34.89 14.70
CA TRP A 1025 -8.10 -33.66 14.12
C TRP A 1025 -8.72 -33.95 12.76
N ALA A 1026 -9.94 -33.48 12.56
CA ALA A 1026 -10.63 -33.48 11.27
C ALA A 1026 -10.62 -32.05 10.72
N GLU A 1027 -9.97 -31.89 9.56
CA GLU A 1027 -9.81 -30.61 8.88
C GLU A 1027 -10.94 -30.39 7.88
N LEU A 1028 -11.47 -29.17 7.79
CA LEU A 1028 -12.55 -28.79 6.88
C LEU A 1028 -12.03 -27.81 5.84
N ALA A 1029 -12.31 -28.02 4.54
CA ALA A 1029 -12.01 -26.99 3.56
C ALA A 1029 -12.93 -25.77 3.78
N GLY A 1030 -12.44 -24.55 3.58
CA GLY A 1030 -13.20 -23.34 3.94
C GLY A 1030 -14.58 -23.21 3.24
N HIS A 1031 -14.74 -23.82 2.06
CA HIS A 1031 -16.00 -23.81 1.30
C HIS A 1031 -16.98 -24.92 1.70
N ASP A 1032 -16.55 -25.89 2.49
CA ASP A 1032 -17.38 -27.00 2.96
C ASP A 1032 -18.27 -26.56 4.12
N TYR A 1033 -19.40 -27.25 4.29
CA TYR A 1033 -20.37 -26.93 5.34
C TYR A 1033 -19.93 -27.47 6.69
N VAL A 1034 -19.95 -26.61 7.72
CA VAL A 1034 -19.46 -26.96 9.06
C VAL A 1034 -20.26 -28.11 9.69
N LEU A 1035 -21.57 -28.21 9.43
CA LEU A 1035 -22.34 -29.31 10.01
C LEU A 1035 -22.12 -30.63 9.26
N ASP A 1036 -21.49 -30.67 8.08
CA ASP A 1036 -21.17 -31.94 7.41
C ASP A 1036 -20.03 -32.62 8.17
N LEU A 1037 -19.09 -31.82 8.68
CA LEU A 1037 -18.04 -32.25 9.60
C LEU A 1037 -18.60 -32.84 10.90
N VAL A 1038 -19.71 -32.28 11.41
CA VAL A 1038 -20.40 -32.80 12.60
C VAL A 1038 -21.17 -34.09 12.27
N SER A 1039 -21.90 -34.10 11.16
CA SER A 1039 -22.68 -35.26 10.71
C SER A 1039 -21.81 -36.47 10.32
N ASP A 1040 -20.59 -36.27 9.80
CA ASP A 1040 -19.68 -37.37 9.46
C ASP A 1040 -19.17 -38.14 10.71
N LEU A 1041 -19.15 -37.46 11.87
CA LEU A 1041 -18.82 -38.11 13.14
C LEU A 1041 -19.99 -38.81 13.82
N GLU A 1042 -21.22 -38.38 13.54
CA GLU A 1042 -22.46 -38.88 14.17
C GLU A 1042 -23.01 -40.10 13.43
#